data_AF-A0A5N6TF41-F1
#
_entry.id   AF-A0A5N6TF41-F1
#
_cell.length_a   1.000
_cell.length_b   1.000
_cell.length_c   1.000
_cell.angle_alpha   90.00
_cell.angle_beta   90.00
_cell.angle_gamma   90.00
#
_symmetry.space_group_name_H-M   'P 1'
#
loop_
_entity.id
_entity.type
_entity.pdbx_description
1 polymer ?
#
loop_
_entity_poly.entity_id
_entity_poly.type
_entity_poly.pdbx_seq_one_letter_code
_entity_poly.pdbx_strand_id
1 'polypeptide(L)'
;MPFTKRTSHTILTKQLSTIQRRQLSGLKINQSRLWETLHETCEWGSAHRYGKQSTDTGMARLTLTDADAKVRRWLDAEVKKLGCTLHVDQMGNMFARQKGRLDSAAPMIAMGSHLDTQPRGGRYDGILGVMAALEVLRTMKENGYQTNYDVGLVNWTNEEGARFPKSMCSSGGNHGRAVAFVARLLGVKARIMVPCAMDLETRTLIAGEGAEVVVVQGDYDQAVREAAGAAEMMDGGILVQDTAFEGYEDIPSWIVEGYSTMMMEIGEQIALEGLRCDLVVTPVGVGSLAHAVATYCKSQDSPISVVAVEPDSAPCLHSSMRAGKSVAVQTLSTIMDGMNCGTVSSTAWPDLQKLVDACVAISCYESHCAVQYLAAQSVTAGPCGAASLAALRRLATSKEAGHLLNKDSVVVLLSTEGPRPYVTPIDVSADDSVTLTQVLTTINSSNPSLSLTDGVGENHIANYLAAWFAHRDIEHHWVETVSGRPSIVGVLRGSGGGKSLMFNGHIDTVSLSSYEDGPLSGALGDKDGRQVVFGRGSLDMKGGLAIALAAMSAAKANGAPRGDVIIAAVSDEEDASQGTRDVIAAGWRADAAVIPEPTMGQIVTAHKGFLWVEVDILGVAAHGSDPATGRDAILYAGWFLRALEQYQQRLPVDDALGPASLHCGLIQGGEEPSSYPAKCTITVEFRTVPCQTQESILGDLQTILRDIAQEKPDFQYAEPRVTMTRPTQKLDSNHPFVEKVVSCAGTVLGHSHETSSAPFWCDAALLSEVGIPAIVYGPKGEGLHGKEEWVEVESLQQLERVFIKLIEEFCQ
;
A
#
# COMPACT_ATOMS: atom_id res chain seq x y z
N MET A 1 33.35 31.57 -28.23
CA MET A 1 33.81 32.38 -29.38
C MET A 1 32.78 32.29 -30.50
N PRO A 2 32.49 33.40 -31.20
CA PRO A 2 31.44 33.50 -32.22
C PRO A 2 31.91 33.03 -33.61
N PHE A 3 30.92 32.77 -34.46
CA PHE A 3 30.97 32.40 -35.88
C PHE A 3 32.20 32.88 -36.69
N THR A 4 32.87 31.95 -37.37
CA THR A 4 33.76 32.20 -38.50
C THR A 4 33.14 31.70 -39.81
N LYS A 5 33.04 32.62 -40.77
CA LYS A 5 32.55 32.46 -42.14
C LYS A 5 33.33 31.37 -42.90
N ARG A 6 32.59 30.54 -43.64
CA ARG A 6 33.13 29.65 -44.69
C ARG A 6 33.80 30.48 -45.78
N THR A 7 35.10 30.24 -45.98
CA THR A 7 35.86 30.65 -47.15
C THR A 7 35.51 29.76 -48.35
N SER A 8 35.47 30.42 -49.50
CA SER A 8 35.28 29.88 -50.85
C SER A 8 36.27 28.76 -51.18
N HIS A 9 35.76 27.60 -51.62
CA HIS A 9 36.57 26.61 -52.33
C HIS A 9 36.20 26.56 -53.82
N THR A 10 37.24 26.87 -54.58
CA THR A 10 37.46 26.80 -56.01
C THR A 10 36.84 25.57 -56.68
N ILE A 11 36.01 25.82 -57.69
CA ILE A 11 35.48 24.80 -58.60
C ILE A 11 36.66 24.23 -59.40
N LEU A 12 37.11 23.03 -59.02
CA LEU A 12 37.97 22.19 -59.85
C LEU A 12 37.11 21.54 -60.94
N THR A 13 36.99 22.22 -62.08
CA THR A 13 36.55 21.62 -63.35
C THR A 13 37.61 20.61 -63.80
N LYS A 14 37.60 19.41 -63.22
CA LYS A 14 38.22 18.25 -63.85
C LYS A 14 37.36 17.84 -65.03
N GLN A 15 37.92 17.97 -66.23
CA GLN A 15 37.41 17.37 -67.45
C GLN A 15 37.07 15.91 -67.17
N LEU A 16 35.77 15.61 -67.13
CA LEU A 16 35.27 14.25 -67.31
C LEU A 16 35.75 13.80 -68.69
N SER A 17 36.77 12.96 -68.70
CA SER A 17 37.14 12.21 -69.89
C SER A 17 35.87 11.54 -70.40
N THR A 18 35.58 11.78 -71.66
CA THR A 18 34.52 11.17 -72.44
C THR A 18 34.73 9.66 -72.43
N ILE A 19 34.25 8.99 -71.38
CA ILE A 19 33.92 7.57 -71.45
C ILE A 19 32.97 7.48 -72.64
N GLN A 20 33.40 6.73 -73.64
CA GLN A 20 32.64 6.46 -74.85
C GLN A 20 31.18 6.17 -74.48
N ARG A 21 30.27 7.09 -74.83
CA ARG A 21 28.80 6.94 -74.78
C ARG A 21 28.27 5.71 -75.55
N ARG A 22 29.15 4.86 -76.11
CA ARG A 22 28.82 3.69 -76.93
C ARG A 22 28.53 2.40 -76.16
N GLN A 23 28.72 2.32 -74.84
CA GLN A 23 28.42 1.08 -74.07
C GLN A 23 27.15 1.11 -73.21
N LEU A 24 26.57 2.28 -72.90
CA LEU A 24 25.28 2.36 -72.19
C LEU A 24 24.07 2.41 -73.12
N SER A 25 24.26 2.55 -74.44
CA SER A 25 23.18 2.73 -75.42
C SER A 25 22.31 1.49 -75.67
N GLY A 26 22.49 0.41 -74.90
CA GLY A 26 21.77 -0.86 -75.07
C GLY A 26 20.97 -1.34 -73.85
N LEU A 27 21.20 -0.79 -72.64
CA LEU A 27 20.44 -1.22 -71.45
C LEU A 27 19.08 -0.52 -71.44
N LYS A 28 18.02 -1.28 -71.68
CA LYS A 28 16.63 -0.81 -71.62
C LYS A 28 15.89 -1.59 -70.55
N ILE A 29 15.22 -0.87 -69.65
CA ILE A 29 14.36 -1.45 -68.62
C ILE A 29 13.22 -2.25 -69.26
N ASN A 30 12.89 -3.42 -68.69
CA ASN A 30 11.71 -4.17 -69.08
C ASN A 30 10.46 -3.56 -68.42
N GLN A 31 9.81 -2.64 -69.14
CA GLN A 31 8.64 -1.93 -68.65
C GLN A 31 7.49 -2.86 -68.29
N SER A 32 7.24 -3.90 -69.07
CA SER A 32 6.14 -4.85 -68.81
C SER A 32 6.37 -5.61 -67.51
N ARG A 33 7.58 -6.15 -67.28
CA ARG A 33 7.91 -6.86 -66.04
C ARG A 33 7.83 -5.95 -64.82
N LEU A 34 8.31 -4.71 -64.92
CA LEU A 34 8.21 -3.74 -63.84
C LEU A 34 6.74 -3.51 -63.46
N TRP A 35 5.87 -3.33 -64.46
CA TRP A 35 4.43 -3.12 -64.24
C TRP A 35 3.73 -4.35 -63.66
N GLU A 36 4.04 -5.54 -64.16
CA GLU A 36 3.52 -6.81 -63.63
C GLU A 36 3.94 -7.02 -62.18
N THR A 37 5.23 -6.84 -61.87
CA THR A 37 5.79 -6.97 -60.51
C THR A 37 5.12 -5.98 -59.55
N LEU A 38 4.93 -4.74 -59.99
CA LEU A 38 4.27 -3.70 -59.20
C LEU A 38 2.81 -4.08 -58.92
N HIS A 39 2.06 -4.53 -59.93
CA HIS A 39 0.67 -4.91 -59.74
C HIS A 39 0.47 -6.15 -58.87
N GLU A 40 1.33 -7.17 -59.00
CA GLU A 40 1.34 -8.38 -58.18
C GLU A 40 1.61 -8.04 -56.70
N THR A 41 2.64 -7.24 -56.43
CA THR A 41 3.02 -6.86 -55.06
C THR A 41 2.01 -5.90 -54.42
N CYS A 42 1.25 -5.13 -55.21
CA CYS A 42 0.12 -4.33 -54.73
C CYS A 42 -1.10 -5.18 -54.29
N GLU A 43 -1.16 -6.48 -54.54
CA GLU A 43 -2.23 -7.33 -53.99
C GLU A 43 -2.08 -7.49 -52.47
N TRP A 44 -0.85 -7.42 -51.94
CA TRP A 44 -0.57 -7.52 -50.53
C TRP A 44 -0.76 -6.16 -49.85
N GLY A 45 -1.89 -6.01 -49.17
CA GLY A 45 -2.30 -4.75 -48.55
C GLY A 45 -3.14 -3.86 -49.47
N SER A 46 -3.78 -4.41 -50.50
CA SER A 46 -4.79 -3.66 -51.25
C SER A 46 -5.97 -3.29 -50.35
N ALA A 47 -6.39 -2.02 -50.38
CA ALA A 47 -7.47 -1.53 -49.54
C ALA A 47 -8.25 -0.41 -50.24
N HIS A 48 -9.55 -0.29 -49.95
CA HIS A 48 -10.39 0.85 -50.40
C HIS A 48 -10.38 1.06 -51.92
N ARG A 49 -11.25 0.32 -52.63
CA ARG A 49 -11.48 0.51 -54.06
C ARG A 49 -12.18 1.85 -54.32
N TYR A 50 -11.62 2.68 -55.20
CA TYR A 50 -12.17 4.00 -55.56
C TYR A 50 -12.62 4.09 -57.03
N GLY A 51 -12.42 3.05 -57.83
CA GLY A 51 -12.83 3.01 -59.24
C GLY A 51 -13.24 1.61 -59.72
N LYS A 52 -13.45 1.49 -61.04
CA LYS A 52 -13.99 0.27 -61.67
C LYS A 52 -12.90 -0.69 -62.15
N GLN A 53 -11.67 -0.23 -62.37
CA GLN A 53 -10.56 -1.10 -62.77
C GLN A 53 -10.05 -1.88 -61.56
N SER A 54 -9.50 -3.08 -61.79
CA SER A 54 -8.80 -3.85 -60.73
C SER A 54 -7.61 -3.07 -60.14
N THR A 55 -7.12 -2.08 -60.89
CA THR A 55 -6.05 -1.18 -60.49
C THR A 55 -6.49 -0.01 -59.59
N ASP A 56 -7.79 0.30 -59.53
CA ASP A 56 -8.34 1.48 -58.84
C ASP A 56 -8.57 1.22 -57.34
N THR A 57 -7.51 0.87 -56.61
CA THR A 57 -7.55 0.64 -55.16
C THR A 57 -6.44 1.41 -54.47
N GLY A 58 -6.73 1.94 -53.28
CA GLY A 58 -5.69 2.40 -52.37
C GLY A 58 -4.92 1.24 -51.76
N MET A 59 -3.96 1.58 -50.91
CA MET A 59 -3.17 0.61 -50.15
C MET A 59 -3.36 0.82 -48.64
N ALA A 60 -3.12 -0.25 -47.88
CA ALA A 60 -3.02 -0.29 -46.42
C ALA A 60 -2.08 -1.44 -46.05
N ARG A 61 -0.77 -1.22 -46.25
CA ARG A 61 0.29 -2.16 -45.87
C ARG A 61 1.15 -1.48 -44.80
N LEU A 62 0.60 -1.43 -43.59
CA LEU A 62 1.27 -0.81 -42.45
C LEU A 62 2.51 -1.61 -42.06
N THR A 63 3.56 -0.91 -41.64
CA THR A 63 4.78 -1.51 -41.10
C THR A 63 4.47 -2.54 -40.01
N LEU A 64 5.18 -3.67 -40.01
CA LEU A 64 5.04 -4.76 -39.02
C LEU A 64 3.70 -5.50 -39.05
N THR A 65 2.90 -5.36 -40.11
CA THR A 65 1.74 -6.23 -40.36
C THR A 65 2.13 -7.48 -41.15
N ASP A 66 1.25 -8.49 -41.18
CA ASP A 66 1.44 -9.68 -42.02
C ASP A 66 1.65 -9.36 -43.50
N ALA A 67 0.97 -8.32 -44.00
CA ALA A 67 1.12 -7.86 -45.38
C ALA A 67 2.51 -7.27 -45.65
N ASP A 68 3.06 -6.51 -44.70
CA ASP A 68 4.42 -5.98 -44.75
C ASP A 68 5.46 -7.12 -44.64
N ALA A 69 5.29 -8.03 -43.68
CA ALA A 69 6.14 -9.20 -43.54
C ALA A 69 6.16 -10.09 -44.79
N LYS A 70 5.03 -10.21 -45.50
CA LYS A 70 4.93 -10.98 -46.75
C LYS A 70 5.70 -10.33 -47.89
N VAL A 71 5.54 -9.02 -48.12
CA VAL A 71 6.25 -8.32 -49.21
C VAL A 71 7.77 -8.26 -48.96
N ARG A 72 8.20 -8.12 -47.69
CA ARG A 72 9.63 -8.13 -47.32
C ARG A 72 10.28 -9.49 -47.56
N ARG A 73 9.61 -10.59 -47.17
CA ARG A 73 10.09 -11.95 -47.46
C ARG A 73 10.15 -12.24 -48.96
N TRP A 74 9.18 -11.72 -49.72
CA TRP A 74 9.22 -11.79 -51.18
C TRP A 74 10.42 -11.03 -51.75
N LEU A 75 10.68 -9.80 -51.28
CA LEU A 75 11.82 -9.00 -51.74
C LEU A 75 13.15 -9.70 -51.45
N ASP A 76 13.31 -10.29 -50.26
CA ASP A 76 14.49 -11.11 -49.90
C ASP A 76 14.71 -12.24 -50.91
N ALA A 77 13.66 -13.00 -51.24
CA ALA A 77 13.75 -14.07 -52.23
C ALA A 77 14.14 -13.55 -53.62
N GLU A 78 13.58 -12.42 -54.05
CA GLU A 78 13.88 -11.83 -55.36
C GLU A 78 15.32 -11.32 -55.49
N VAL A 79 15.84 -10.61 -54.49
CA VAL A 79 17.22 -10.10 -54.55
C VAL A 79 18.25 -11.23 -54.44
N LYS A 80 17.95 -12.30 -53.68
CA LYS A 80 18.79 -13.50 -53.63
C LYS A 80 18.85 -14.22 -54.98
N LYS A 81 17.74 -14.30 -55.73
CA LYS A 81 17.75 -14.82 -57.12
C LYS A 81 18.68 -14.04 -58.04
N LEU A 82 18.95 -12.76 -57.74
CA LEU A 82 19.89 -11.94 -58.51
C LEU A 82 21.36 -12.17 -58.11
N GLY A 83 21.63 -12.85 -56.99
CA GLY A 83 22.97 -13.03 -56.45
C GLY A 83 23.41 -11.89 -55.55
N CYS A 84 22.45 -11.08 -55.05
CA CYS A 84 22.72 -10.05 -54.07
C CYS A 84 22.83 -10.65 -52.66
N THR A 85 23.64 -10.03 -51.80
CA THR A 85 23.61 -10.26 -50.35
C THR A 85 22.62 -9.30 -49.71
N LEU A 86 21.74 -9.79 -48.84
CA LEU A 86 20.80 -8.95 -48.10
C LEU A 86 21.26 -8.79 -46.65
N HIS A 87 21.34 -7.55 -46.17
CA HIS A 87 21.50 -7.22 -44.76
C HIS A 87 20.22 -6.53 -44.25
N VAL A 88 19.81 -6.88 -43.03
CA VAL A 88 18.68 -6.26 -42.34
C VAL A 88 19.19 -5.69 -41.02
N ASP A 89 18.99 -4.40 -40.80
CA ASP A 89 19.42 -3.74 -39.55
C ASP A 89 18.38 -3.88 -38.43
N GLN A 90 18.64 -3.34 -37.24
CA GLN A 90 17.73 -3.45 -36.09
C GLN A 90 16.37 -2.77 -36.31
N MET A 91 16.29 -1.78 -37.22
CA MET A 91 15.03 -1.13 -37.59
C MET A 91 14.28 -1.93 -38.67
N GLY A 92 14.85 -3.03 -39.15
CA GLY A 92 14.28 -3.84 -40.22
C GLY A 92 14.53 -3.29 -41.62
N ASN A 93 15.38 -2.25 -41.78
CA ASN A 93 15.71 -1.72 -43.11
C ASN A 93 16.45 -2.81 -43.89
N MET A 94 16.13 -2.95 -45.18
CA MET A 94 16.67 -4.00 -46.03
C MET A 94 17.66 -3.42 -47.03
N PHE A 95 18.92 -3.88 -46.98
CA PHE A 95 20.00 -3.46 -47.86
C PHE A 95 20.45 -4.63 -48.74
N ALA A 96 19.99 -4.66 -49.99
CA ALA A 96 20.37 -5.68 -50.97
C ALA A 96 21.56 -5.18 -51.80
N ARG A 97 22.70 -5.86 -51.69
CA ARG A 97 23.98 -5.45 -52.30
C ARG A 97 24.41 -6.40 -53.42
N GLN A 98 24.68 -5.85 -54.59
CA GLN A 98 25.35 -6.53 -55.70
C GLN A 98 26.82 -6.09 -55.76
N LYS A 99 27.76 -7.03 -55.67
CA LYS A 99 29.19 -6.73 -55.72
C LYS A 99 29.63 -6.25 -57.12
N GLY A 100 30.37 -5.15 -57.16
CA GLY A 100 31.07 -4.67 -58.33
C GLY A 100 32.37 -5.44 -58.59
N ARG A 101 32.93 -5.29 -59.79
CA ARG A 101 34.11 -6.05 -60.22
C ARG A 101 35.43 -5.66 -59.54
N LEU A 102 35.52 -4.46 -58.94
CA LEU A 102 36.77 -3.95 -58.36
C LEU A 102 36.97 -4.31 -56.89
N ASP A 103 36.04 -5.05 -56.26
CA ASP A 103 36.05 -5.43 -54.83
C ASP A 103 36.53 -4.27 -53.93
N SER A 104 35.92 -3.10 -54.12
CA SER A 104 36.32 -1.85 -53.50
C SER A 104 35.66 -1.67 -52.12
N ALA A 105 36.37 -1.02 -51.20
CA ALA A 105 35.79 -0.54 -49.93
C ALA A 105 34.89 0.71 -50.08
N ALA A 106 34.70 1.22 -51.30
CA ALA A 106 33.82 2.36 -51.55
C ALA A 106 32.36 2.03 -51.16
N PRO A 107 31.60 3.02 -50.63
CA PRO A 107 30.20 2.82 -50.31
C PRO A 107 29.38 2.36 -51.52
N MET A 108 28.40 1.49 -51.26
CA MET A 108 27.46 1.04 -52.27
C MET A 108 26.62 2.22 -52.80
N ILE A 109 26.43 2.27 -54.11
CA ILE A 109 25.44 3.17 -54.71
C ILE A 109 24.06 2.54 -54.51
N ALA A 110 23.26 3.15 -53.64
CA ALA A 110 21.94 2.67 -53.26
C ALA A 110 20.82 3.33 -54.08
N MET A 111 19.80 2.56 -54.42
CA MET A 111 18.55 3.01 -55.03
C MET A 111 17.39 2.39 -54.26
N GLY A 112 16.29 3.12 -54.05
CA GLY A 112 15.13 2.53 -53.39
C GLY A 112 14.27 3.53 -52.65
N SER A 113 13.35 3.02 -51.84
CA SER A 113 12.34 3.77 -51.11
C SER A 113 11.80 2.87 -49.98
N HIS A 114 10.49 2.72 -49.80
CA HIS A 114 9.87 1.88 -48.77
C HIS A 114 8.79 0.97 -49.36
N LEU A 115 8.57 -0.18 -48.71
CA LEU A 115 7.53 -1.15 -49.06
C LEU A 115 6.27 -0.94 -48.22
N ASP A 116 6.37 -0.44 -46.98
CA ASP A 116 5.20 -0.07 -46.19
C ASP A 116 4.48 1.16 -46.78
N THR A 117 3.21 1.35 -46.44
CA THR A 117 2.43 2.53 -46.83
C THR A 117 1.24 2.78 -45.90
N GLN A 118 0.76 4.03 -45.88
CA GLN A 118 -0.35 4.49 -45.04
C GLN A 118 -1.72 3.92 -45.42
N PRO A 119 -2.71 3.95 -44.50
CA PRO A 119 -4.10 3.67 -44.85
C PRO A 119 -4.60 4.70 -45.87
N ARG A 120 -5.06 4.22 -47.04
CA ARG A 120 -5.42 5.05 -48.22
C ARG A 120 -4.21 5.65 -48.95
N GLY A 121 -3.01 5.10 -48.73
CA GLY A 121 -1.82 5.44 -49.49
C GLY A 121 -1.99 5.19 -50.99
N GLY A 122 -1.25 5.94 -51.79
CA GLY A 122 -1.26 5.79 -53.24
C GLY A 122 -0.74 4.41 -53.63
N ARG A 123 -1.37 3.78 -54.65
CA ARG A 123 -1.00 2.42 -55.10
C ARG A 123 0.49 2.24 -55.44
N TYR A 124 1.16 3.31 -55.84
CA TYR A 124 2.56 3.32 -56.27
C TYR A 124 3.49 4.06 -55.32
N ASP A 125 2.95 4.59 -54.22
CA ASP A 125 3.72 5.38 -53.26
C ASP A 125 4.73 4.49 -52.53
N GLY A 126 5.98 4.93 -52.46
CA GLY A 126 7.13 4.16 -51.99
C GLY A 126 7.54 2.97 -52.87
N ILE A 127 6.63 2.00 -53.01
CA ILE A 127 6.90 0.69 -53.60
C ILE A 127 7.46 0.79 -55.04
N LEU A 128 7.05 1.79 -55.82
CA LEU A 128 7.60 2.01 -57.16
C LEU A 128 9.11 2.28 -57.13
N GLY A 129 9.61 3.00 -56.12
CA GLY A 129 11.04 3.27 -55.97
C GLY A 129 11.83 1.99 -55.69
N VAL A 130 11.29 1.10 -54.87
CA VAL A 130 11.87 -0.22 -54.57
C VAL A 130 11.81 -1.13 -55.81
N MET A 131 10.67 -1.20 -56.50
CA MET A 131 10.53 -2.02 -57.71
C MET A 131 11.40 -1.53 -58.87
N ALA A 132 11.55 -0.21 -59.04
CA ALA A 132 12.43 0.37 -60.04
C ALA A 132 13.90 -0.02 -59.77
N ALA A 133 14.35 0.03 -58.52
CA ALA A 133 15.69 -0.41 -58.15
C ALA A 133 15.89 -1.92 -58.40
N LEU A 134 14.89 -2.75 -58.09
CA LEU A 134 14.94 -4.19 -58.35
C LEU A 134 15.04 -4.49 -59.85
N GLU A 135 14.30 -3.74 -60.65
CA GLU A 135 14.30 -3.87 -62.11
C GLU A 135 15.62 -3.41 -62.75
N VAL A 136 16.30 -2.40 -62.18
CA VAL A 136 17.67 -2.04 -62.58
C VAL A 136 18.61 -3.22 -62.35
N LEU A 137 18.55 -3.87 -61.18
CA LEU A 137 19.39 -5.03 -60.87
C LEU A 137 19.08 -6.23 -61.78
N ARG A 138 17.79 -6.49 -62.07
CA ARG A 138 17.36 -7.53 -63.02
C ARG A 138 17.91 -7.25 -64.43
N THR A 139 17.74 -6.03 -64.92
CA THR A 139 18.21 -5.62 -66.25
C THR A 139 19.73 -5.77 -66.37
N MET A 140 20.48 -5.37 -65.33
CA MET A 140 21.93 -5.58 -65.28
C MET A 140 22.30 -7.06 -65.36
N LYS A 141 21.65 -7.91 -64.56
CA LYS A 141 21.89 -9.35 -64.56
C LYS A 141 21.59 -10.01 -65.91
N GLU A 142 20.46 -9.70 -66.53
CA GLU A 142 20.03 -10.28 -67.81
C GLU A 142 20.98 -9.93 -68.96
N ASN A 143 21.56 -8.74 -68.92
CA ASN A 143 22.51 -8.27 -69.93
C ASN A 143 23.96 -8.62 -69.58
N GLY A 144 24.20 -9.40 -68.52
CA GLY A 144 25.54 -9.73 -68.04
C GLY A 144 26.38 -8.49 -67.68
N TYR A 145 25.73 -7.38 -67.31
CA TYR A 145 26.37 -6.12 -67.02
C TYR A 145 26.76 -6.03 -65.54
N GLN A 146 28.04 -5.82 -65.27
CA GLN A 146 28.57 -5.65 -63.91
C GLN A 146 29.26 -4.29 -63.76
N THR A 147 28.94 -3.58 -62.68
CA THR A 147 29.52 -2.27 -62.36
C THR A 147 30.91 -2.40 -61.76
N ASN A 148 31.67 -1.30 -61.78
CA ASN A 148 32.97 -1.20 -61.10
C ASN A 148 32.85 -1.33 -59.57
N TYR A 149 31.89 -0.60 -59.02
CA TYR A 149 31.61 -0.50 -57.60
C TYR A 149 30.26 -1.13 -57.29
N ASP A 150 30.03 -1.36 -56.01
CA ASP A 150 28.84 -2.03 -55.53
C ASP A 150 27.60 -1.17 -55.76
N VAL A 151 26.54 -1.79 -56.23
CA VAL A 151 25.23 -1.16 -56.39
C VAL A 151 24.19 -1.98 -55.68
N GLY A 152 23.12 -1.35 -55.24
CA GLY A 152 22.11 -2.09 -54.51
C GLY A 152 20.80 -1.39 -54.35
N LEU A 153 19.87 -2.15 -53.79
CA LEU A 153 18.52 -1.75 -53.48
C LEU A 153 18.39 -1.52 -51.98
N VAL A 154 17.66 -0.47 -51.60
CA VAL A 154 17.29 -0.21 -50.21
C VAL A 154 15.78 -0.17 -50.06
N ASN A 155 15.27 -0.84 -49.04
CA ASN A 155 13.91 -0.69 -48.56
C ASN A 155 13.94 -0.19 -47.12
N TRP A 156 13.53 1.06 -46.92
CA TRP A 156 13.40 1.70 -45.62
C TRP A 156 12.15 1.19 -44.91
N THR A 157 12.26 0.99 -43.60
CA THR A 157 11.15 0.58 -42.74
C THR A 157 10.46 1.79 -42.16
N ASN A 158 9.13 1.83 -42.29
CA ASN A 158 8.27 2.81 -41.64
C ASN A 158 8.57 4.26 -42.08
N GLU A 159 8.80 4.47 -43.37
CA GLU A 159 9.19 5.79 -43.91
C GLU A 159 8.05 6.80 -43.77
N GLU A 160 6.83 6.40 -44.16
CA GLU A 160 5.67 7.31 -44.18
C GLU A 160 5.00 7.49 -42.80
N GLY A 161 5.44 6.74 -41.78
CA GLY A 161 5.00 6.88 -40.40
C GLY A 161 3.47 6.77 -40.20
N ALA A 162 2.96 5.54 -40.13
CA ALA A 162 1.55 5.32 -39.74
C ALA A 162 1.40 5.34 -38.23
N ARG A 163 1.47 6.52 -37.62
CA ARG A 163 1.47 6.62 -36.15
C ARG A 163 0.06 6.86 -35.61
N PHE A 164 -0.38 5.87 -34.83
CA PHE A 164 -1.57 5.76 -34.00
C PHE A 164 -2.37 7.08 -33.83
N PRO A 165 -3.60 7.22 -34.37
CA PRO A 165 -4.45 8.39 -34.11
C PRO A 165 -4.99 8.45 -32.67
N LYS A 166 -4.38 7.72 -31.73
CA LYS A 166 -5.04 7.20 -30.53
C LYS A 166 -4.38 7.73 -29.26
N SER A 167 -5.18 8.17 -28.31
CA SER A 167 -4.74 8.50 -26.95
C SER A 167 -4.56 7.22 -26.15
N MET A 168 -3.49 7.14 -25.35
CA MET A 168 -3.21 5.96 -24.51
C MET A 168 -3.63 6.22 -23.06
N CYS A 169 -4.32 5.25 -22.45
CA CYS A 169 -4.66 5.24 -21.03
C CYS A 169 -3.96 4.08 -20.33
N SER A 170 -3.39 4.31 -19.15
CA SER A 170 -2.82 3.26 -18.29
C SER A 170 -2.88 3.63 -16.80
N SER A 171 -2.60 2.67 -15.93
CA SER A 171 -2.33 2.93 -14.51
C SER A 171 -0.88 3.39 -14.25
N GLY A 172 -0.57 3.79 -13.01
CA GLY A 172 0.68 4.46 -12.63
C GLY A 172 1.93 3.58 -12.43
N GLY A 173 2.96 4.16 -11.81
CA GLY A 173 4.27 3.53 -11.58
C GLY A 173 5.18 3.53 -12.83
N ASN A 174 6.04 2.52 -12.94
CA ASN A 174 6.93 2.36 -14.09
C ASN A 174 6.16 2.08 -15.39
N HIS A 175 5.06 1.34 -15.31
CA HIS A 175 4.19 1.08 -16.46
C HIS A 175 3.64 2.39 -17.03
N GLY A 176 3.04 3.23 -16.17
CA GLY A 176 2.55 4.54 -16.58
C GLY A 176 3.63 5.45 -17.15
N ARG A 177 4.85 5.43 -16.58
CA ARG A 177 5.99 6.18 -17.11
C ARG A 177 6.46 5.64 -18.47
N ALA A 178 6.51 4.33 -18.66
CA ALA A 178 6.88 3.72 -19.94
C ALA A 178 5.87 4.05 -21.04
N VAL A 179 4.57 3.95 -20.74
CA VAL A 179 3.49 4.36 -21.66
C VAL A 179 3.61 5.84 -21.99
N ALA A 180 3.84 6.71 -21.00
CA ALA A 180 4.03 8.15 -21.23
C ALA A 180 5.26 8.47 -22.09
N PHE A 181 6.39 7.81 -21.83
CA PHE A 181 7.61 7.95 -22.61
C PHE A 181 7.39 7.56 -24.07
N VAL A 182 6.77 6.40 -24.31
CA VAL A 182 6.42 5.91 -25.65
C VAL A 182 5.43 6.86 -26.31
N ALA A 183 4.43 7.36 -25.58
CA ALA A 183 3.46 8.33 -26.08
C ALA A 183 4.14 9.60 -26.61
N ARG A 184 5.08 10.15 -25.83
CA ARG A 184 5.88 11.31 -26.23
C ARG A 184 6.71 11.01 -27.48
N LEU A 185 7.37 9.86 -27.53
CA LEU A 185 8.15 9.45 -28.70
C LEU A 185 7.28 9.31 -29.96
N LEU A 186 6.04 8.84 -29.79
CA LEU A 186 5.03 8.70 -30.84
C LEU A 186 4.32 10.03 -31.20
N GLY A 187 4.43 11.06 -30.37
CA GLY A 187 3.70 12.32 -30.54
C GLY A 187 2.20 12.21 -30.22
N VAL A 188 1.79 11.21 -29.43
CA VAL A 188 0.41 11.00 -28.99
C VAL A 188 0.22 11.41 -27.54
N LYS A 189 -1.02 11.75 -27.16
CA LYS A 189 -1.35 12.08 -25.77
C LYS A 189 -1.47 10.80 -24.94
N ALA A 190 -0.91 10.81 -23.74
CA ALA A 190 -1.14 9.78 -22.74
C ALA A 190 -1.86 10.38 -21.53
N ARG A 191 -2.84 9.65 -21.01
CA ARG A 191 -3.53 9.94 -19.76
C ARG A 191 -3.28 8.79 -18.79
N ILE A 192 -2.66 9.07 -17.65
CA ILE A 192 -2.23 8.06 -16.69
C ILE A 192 -3.04 8.22 -15.42
N MET A 193 -3.85 7.20 -15.10
CA MET A 193 -4.65 7.16 -13.87
C MET A 193 -3.78 6.63 -12.74
N VAL A 194 -3.69 7.36 -11.63
CA VAL A 194 -2.85 6.98 -10.49
C VAL A 194 -3.66 6.98 -9.21
N PRO A 195 -3.44 6.04 -8.27
CA PRO A 195 -4.16 6.02 -7.00
C PRO A 195 -3.78 7.22 -6.12
N CYS A 196 -4.69 7.62 -5.24
CA CYS A 196 -4.48 8.78 -4.35
C CYS A 196 -3.33 8.60 -3.37
N ALA A 197 -2.95 7.35 -3.08
CA ALA A 197 -1.83 7.02 -2.21
C ALA A 197 -0.44 7.19 -2.85
N MET A 198 -0.35 7.23 -4.20
CA MET A 198 0.93 7.32 -4.91
C MET A 198 1.68 8.61 -4.55
N ASP A 199 2.98 8.55 -4.28
CA ASP A 199 3.74 9.74 -3.91
C ASP A 199 3.81 10.81 -5.03
N LEU A 200 4.00 12.07 -4.64
CA LEU A 200 4.01 13.21 -5.57
C LEU A 200 5.19 13.19 -6.55
N GLU A 201 6.33 12.62 -6.15
CA GLU A 201 7.52 12.56 -7.01
C GLU A 201 7.32 11.58 -8.16
N THR A 202 6.78 10.39 -7.88
CA THR A 202 6.40 9.42 -8.91
C THR A 202 5.38 10.02 -9.89
N ARG A 203 4.36 10.75 -9.40
CA ARG A 203 3.42 11.49 -10.26
C ARG A 203 4.14 12.52 -11.14
N THR A 204 5.11 13.23 -10.57
CA THR A 204 5.90 14.24 -11.28
C THR A 204 6.79 13.61 -12.36
N LEU A 205 7.37 12.44 -12.09
CA LEU A 205 8.16 11.69 -13.08
C LEU A 205 7.30 11.25 -14.27
N ILE A 206 6.08 10.77 -14.03
CA ILE A 206 5.14 10.40 -15.10
C ILE A 206 4.74 11.65 -15.90
N ALA A 207 4.35 12.72 -15.23
CA ALA A 207 3.98 13.98 -15.88
C ALA A 207 5.16 14.59 -16.68
N GLY A 208 6.39 14.43 -16.19
CA GLY A 208 7.61 14.86 -16.85
C GLY A 208 7.89 14.16 -18.18
N GLU A 209 7.32 12.98 -18.41
CA GLU A 209 7.34 12.32 -19.72
C GLU A 209 6.31 12.91 -20.71
N GLY A 210 5.47 13.87 -20.29
CA GLY A 210 4.49 14.57 -21.13
C GLY A 210 3.06 14.01 -21.05
N ALA A 211 2.77 13.17 -20.05
CA ALA A 211 1.44 12.63 -19.81
C ALA A 211 0.54 13.54 -18.95
N GLU A 212 -0.77 13.44 -19.16
CA GLU A 212 -1.80 13.96 -18.26
C GLU A 212 -1.97 12.96 -17.11
N VAL A 213 -1.55 13.34 -15.90
CA VAL A 213 -1.72 12.50 -14.69
C VAL A 213 -3.05 12.84 -14.02
N VAL A 214 -3.88 11.83 -13.79
CA VAL A 214 -5.20 11.97 -13.15
C VAL A 214 -5.22 11.14 -11.87
N VAL A 215 -5.51 11.78 -10.75
CA VAL A 215 -5.51 11.13 -9.43
C VAL A 215 -6.89 10.57 -9.12
N VAL A 216 -6.94 9.26 -8.92
CA VAL A 216 -8.14 8.49 -8.60
C VAL A 216 -8.29 8.40 -7.09
N GLN A 217 -9.49 8.66 -6.56
CA GLN A 217 -9.79 8.53 -5.13
C GLN A 217 -10.08 7.05 -4.80
N GLY A 218 -9.01 6.25 -4.75
CA GLY A 218 -9.07 4.82 -4.51
C GLY A 218 -7.70 4.16 -4.61
N ASP A 219 -7.72 2.83 -4.54
CA ASP A 219 -6.54 1.97 -4.69
C ASP A 219 -6.11 1.80 -6.15
N TYR A 220 -5.05 1.01 -6.36
CA TYR A 220 -4.51 0.74 -7.69
C TYR A 220 -5.55 0.04 -8.60
N ASP A 221 -6.29 -0.92 -8.06
CA ASP A 221 -7.29 -1.68 -8.81
C ASP A 221 -8.45 -0.76 -9.28
N GLN A 222 -8.82 0.24 -8.47
CA GLN A 222 -9.75 1.29 -8.86
C GLN A 222 -9.17 2.17 -9.97
N ALA A 223 -7.89 2.53 -9.91
CA ALA A 223 -7.24 3.29 -10.97
C ALA A 223 -7.20 2.53 -12.30
N VAL A 224 -7.02 1.19 -12.28
CA VAL A 224 -7.12 0.33 -13.46
C VAL A 224 -8.54 0.36 -14.07
N ARG A 225 -9.59 0.23 -13.24
CA ARG A 225 -10.98 0.30 -13.71
C ARG A 225 -11.32 1.67 -14.32
N GLU A 226 -10.87 2.75 -13.70
CA GLU A 226 -11.10 4.10 -14.21
C GLU A 226 -10.31 4.38 -15.50
N ALA A 227 -9.10 3.83 -15.65
CA ALA A 227 -8.35 3.90 -16.89
C ALA A 227 -9.07 3.17 -18.04
N ALA A 228 -9.62 1.99 -17.77
CA ALA A 228 -10.40 1.22 -18.74
C ALA A 228 -11.66 1.98 -19.18
N GLY A 229 -12.46 2.48 -18.23
CA GLY A 229 -13.65 3.27 -18.55
C GLY A 229 -13.33 4.57 -19.30
N ALA A 230 -12.23 5.24 -18.96
CA ALA A 230 -11.81 6.45 -19.67
C ALA A 230 -11.36 6.17 -21.12
N ALA A 231 -10.74 5.01 -21.38
CA ALA A 231 -10.34 4.60 -22.72
C ALA A 231 -11.55 4.32 -23.62
N GLU A 232 -12.58 3.63 -23.09
CA GLU A 232 -13.82 3.32 -23.81
C GLU A 232 -14.62 4.59 -24.18
N MET A 233 -14.64 5.58 -23.28
CA MET A 233 -15.37 6.83 -23.49
C MET A 233 -14.69 7.79 -24.46
N MET A 234 -13.42 7.55 -24.81
CA MET A 234 -12.64 8.40 -25.70
C MET A 234 -12.68 7.87 -27.13
N ASP A 235 -13.10 8.71 -28.09
CA ASP A 235 -13.04 8.34 -29.51
C ASP A 235 -11.58 8.07 -29.92
N GLY A 236 -11.31 6.84 -30.34
CA GLY A 236 -9.96 6.37 -30.63
C GLY A 236 -9.07 6.09 -29.40
N GLY A 237 -9.61 6.02 -28.18
CA GLY A 237 -8.85 5.63 -26.99
C GLY A 237 -8.28 4.21 -27.08
N ILE A 238 -7.07 4.00 -26.59
CA ILE A 238 -6.50 2.66 -26.33
C ILE A 238 -6.17 2.57 -24.85
N LEU A 239 -6.71 1.56 -24.19
CA LEU A 239 -6.18 1.10 -22.92
C LEU A 239 -4.88 0.35 -23.19
N VAL A 240 -3.78 0.76 -22.55
CA VAL A 240 -2.50 0.07 -22.53
C VAL A 240 -2.22 -0.29 -21.08
N GLN A 241 -2.76 -1.42 -20.62
CA GLN A 241 -2.68 -1.87 -19.24
C GLN A 241 -1.88 -3.17 -19.16
N ASP A 242 -0.99 -3.26 -18.16
CA ASP A 242 -0.19 -4.46 -17.87
C ASP A 242 -0.96 -5.52 -17.06
N THR A 243 -2.25 -5.32 -16.84
CA THR A 243 -3.13 -6.20 -16.06
C THR A 243 -4.22 -6.74 -16.98
N ALA A 244 -4.35 -8.06 -17.05
CA ALA A 244 -5.40 -8.71 -17.83
C ALA A 244 -6.64 -8.97 -16.97
N PHE A 245 -7.80 -8.73 -17.55
CA PHE A 245 -9.12 -9.06 -17.02
C PHE A 245 -10.00 -9.57 -18.17
N GLU A 246 -11.16 -10.14 -17.83
CA GLU A 246 -12.04 -10.76 -18.82
C GLU A 246 -12.38 -9.79 -19.97
N GLY A 247 -12.03 -10.18 -21.20
CA GLY A 247 -12.20 -9.38 -22.41
C GLY A 247 -11.06 -8.41 -22.73
N TYR A 248 -9.99 -8.40 -21.94
CA TYR A 248 -8.77 -7.60 -22.16
C TYR A 248 -7.50 -8.42 -21.89
N GLU A 249 -7.12 -9.29 -22.83
CA GLU A 249 -5.99 -10.21 -22.68
C GLU A 249 -4.84 -9.96 -23.67
N ASP A 250 -5.13 -9.44 -24.87
CA ASP A 250 -4.15 -9.31 -25.96
C ASP A 250 -3.00 -8.34 -25.60
N ILE A 251 -3.33 -7.12 -25.18
CA ILE A 251 -2.33 -6.08 -24.86
C ILE A 251 -1.46 -6.47 -23.64
N PRO A 252 -2.03 -6.96 -22.52
CA PRO A 252 -1.23 -7.51 -21.42
C PRO A 252 -0.28 -8.61 -21.88
N SER A 253 -0.73 -9.50 -22.77
CA SER A 253 0.12 -10.58 -23.31
C SER A 253 1.30 -10.02 -24.11
N TRP A 254 1.09 -9.01 -24.95
CA TRP A 254 2.19 -8.32 -25.66
C TRP A 254 3.15 -7.60 -24.71
N ILE A 255 2.66 -7.05 -23.61
CA ILE A 255 3.50 -6.44 -22.57
C ILE A 255 4.39 -7.51 -21.91
N VAL A 256 3.84 -8.69 -21.58
CA VAL A 256 4.58 -9.85 -21.05
C VAL A 256 5.66 -10.31 -22.05
N GLU A 257 5.32 -10.41 -23.34
CA GLU A 257 6.31 -10.72 -24.37
C GLU A 257 7.44 -9.68 -24.41
N GLY A 258 7.11 -8.39 -24.29
CA GLY A 258 8.08 -7.31 -24.23
C GLY A 258 9.06 -7.42 -23.06
N TYR A 259 8.59 -7.84 -21.87
CA TYR A 259 9.49 -8.08 -20.72
C TYR A 259 10.50 -9.21 -20.98
N SER A 260 10.20 -10.15 -21.88
CA SER A 260 11.09 -11.27 -22.19
C SER A 260 12.41 -10.82 -22.84
N THR A 261 12.43 -9.64 -23.49
CA THR A 261 13.69 -9.06 -24.03
C THR A 261 14.73 -8.86 -22.94
N MET A 262 14.33 -8.36 -21.77
CA MET A 262 15.23 -8.16 -20.63
C MET A 262 15.85 -9.49 -20.17
N MET A 263 15.07 -10.56 -20.18
CA MET A 263 15.55 -11.88 -19.77
C MET A 263 16.54 -12.48 -20.77
N MET A 264 16.31 -12.27 -22.07
CA MET A 264 17.27 -12.66 -23.12
C MET A 264 18.61 -11.93 -22.95
N GLU A 265 18.58 -10.61 -22.73
CA GLU A 265 19.78 -9.80 -22.50
C GLU A 265 20.54 -10.24 -21.24
N ILE A 266 19.83 -10.51 -20.14
CA ILE A 266 20.42 -11.07 -18.91
C ILE A 266 21.10 -12.41 -19.19
N GLY A 267 20.42 -13.31 -19.93
CA GLY A 267 20.96 -14.61 -20.30
C GLY A 267 22.25 -14.50 -21.11
N GLU A 268 22.28 -13.61 -22.11
CA GLU A 268 23.47 -13.34 -22.93
C GLU A 268 24.63 -12.80 -22.09
N GLN A 269 24.36 -11.85 -21.19
CA GLN A 269 25.39 -11.25 -20.32
C GLN A 269 25.98 -12.27 -19.34
N ILE A 270 25.15 -13.13 -18.74
CA ILE A 270 25.60 -14.19 -17.83
C ILE A 270 26.46 -15.21 -18.60
N ALA A 271 26.07 -15.56 -19.82
CA ALA A 271 26.82 -16.48 -20.67
C ALA A 271 28.19 -15.89 -21.08
N LEU A 272 28.28 -14.58 -21.31
CA LEU A 272 29.55 -13.89 -21.60
C LEU A 272 30.56 -13.97 -20.45
N GLU A 273 30.08 -14.03 -19.20
CA GLU A 273 30.90 -14.23 -18.01
C GLU A 273 31.26 -15.71 -17.76
N GLY A 274 30.77 -16.64 -18.60
CA GLY A 274 30.96 -18.08 -18.41
C GLY A 274 30.22 -18.63 -17.19
N LEU A 275 29.22 -17.91 -16.69
CA LEU A 275 28.40 -18.28 -15.56
C LEU A 275 27.09 -18.92 -16.04
N ARG A 276 26.37 -19.53 -15.11
CA ARG A 276 25.02 -20.05 -15.32
C ARG A 276 24.14 -19.59 -14.17
N CYS A 277 22.97 -19.05 -14.48
CA CYS A 277 21.99 -18.63 -13.48
C CYS A 277 21.28 -19.84 -12.87
N ASP A 278 21.15 -19.84 -11.54
CA ASP A 278 20.44 -20.87 -10.78
C ASP A 278 19.10 -20.38 -10.23
N LEU A 279 19.01 -19.08 -9.93
CA LEU A 279 17.84 -18.44 -9.34
C LEU A 279 17.63 -17.02 -9.86
N VAL A 280 16.39 -16.67 -10.18
CA VAL A 280 15.95 -15.28 -10.41
C VAL A 280 14.96 -14.87 -9.32
N VAL A 281 15.18 -13.71 -8.70
CA VAL A 281 14.22 -13.10 -7.78
C VAL A 281 13.52 -11.94 -8.47
N THR A 282 12.20 -12.03 -8.62
CA THR A 282 11.38 -11.08 -9.39
C THR A 282 10.34 -10.38 -8.52
N PRO A 283 10.30 -9.04 -8.51
CA PRO A 283 9.22 -8.28 -7.91
C PRO A 283 7.87 -8.54 -8.59
N VAL A 284 6.83 -8.67 -7.77
CA VAL A 284 5.45 -8.90 -8.21
C VAL A 284 4.57 -7.74 -7.76
N GLY A 285 3.91 -7.10 -8.74
CA GLY A 285 2.68 -6.32 -8.54
C GLY A 285 1.51 -7.11 -9.11
N VAL A 286 1.03 -6.74 -10.30
CA VAL A 286 -0.02 -7.51 -11.02
C VAL A 286 0.47 -8.83 -11.64
N GLY A 287 1.76 -9.14 -11.54
CA GLY A 287 2.34 -10.42 -11.97
C GLY A 287 2.86 -10.50 -13.41
N SER A 288 2.69 -9.48 -14.25
CA SER A 288 3.08 -9.56 -15.67
C SER A 288 4.59 -9.65 -15.91
N LEU A 289 5.42 -8.91 -15.15
CA LEU A 289 6.87 -9.08 -15.19
C LEU A 289 7.27 -10.50 -14.73
N ALA A 290 6.74 -10.94 -13.60
CA ALA A 290 7.03 -12.25 -13.04
C ALA A 290 6.60 -13.39 -13.97
N HIS A 291 5.51 -13.20 -14.72
CA HIS A 291 5.06 -14.14 -15.73
C HIS A 291 6.11 -14.30 -16.83
N ALA A 292 6.63 -13.19 -17.38
CA ALA A 292 7.70 -13.24 -18.38
C ALA A 292 8.98 -13.91 -17.83
N VAL A 293 9.37 -13.56 -16.60
CA VAL A 293 10.53 -14.16 -15.91
C VAL A 293 10.34 -15.67 -15.74
N ALA A 294 9.19 -16.09 -15.22
CA ALA A 294 8.92 -17.50 -14.94
C ALA A 294 8.90 -18.34 -16.21
N THR A 295 8.21 -17.86 -17.26
CA THR A 295 8.15 -18.54 -18.55
C THR A 295 9.53 -18.67 -19.19
N TYR A 296 10.34 -17.60 -19.18
CA TYR A 296 11.72 -17.64 -19.68
C TYR A 296 12.61 -18.60 -18.89
N CYS A 297 12.54 -18.55 -17.56
CA CYS A 297 13.39 -19.36 -16.68
C CYS A 297 13.09 -20.86 -16.82
N LYS A 298 11.81 -21.22 -16.98
CA LYS A 298 11.38 -22.62 -17.14
C LYS A 298 11.51 -23.14 -18.57
N SER A 299 11.68 -22.26 -19.57
CA SER A 299 11.92 -22.67 -20.97
C SER A 299 13.39 -22.99 -21.28
N GLN A 300 14.33 -22.72 -20.37
CA GLN A 300 15.75 -23.00 -20.59
C GLN A 300 16.03 -24.51 -20.59
N ASP A 301 17.06 -24.94 -21.33
CA ASP A 301 17.51 -26.35 -21.38
C ASP A 301 17.74 -26.94 -19.99
N SER A 302 18.23 -26.11 -19.07
CA SER A 302 18.18 -26.41 -17.65
C SER A 302 17.34 -25.36 -16.93
N PRO A 303 16.18 -25.75 -16.37
CA PRO A 303 15.28 -24.83 -15.71
C PRO A 303 15.96 -24.05 -14.58
N ILE A 304 15.69 -22.75 -14.54
CA ILE A 304 16.16 -21.83 -13.50
C ILE A 304 15.06 -21.72 -12.43
N SER A 305 15.45 -21.61 -11.16
CA SER A 305 14.50 -21.38 -10.07
C SER A 305 13.99 -19.93 -10.08
N VAL A 306 12.76 -19.71 -9.62
CA VAL A 306 12.09 -18.42 -9.63
C VAL A 306 11.49 -18.16 -8.26
N VAL A 307 11.90 -17.06 -7.64
CA VAL A 307 11.34 -16.56 -6.40
C VAL A 307 10.59 -15.25 -6.69
N ALA A 308 9.29 -15.25 -6.44
CA ALA A 308 8.47 -14.05 -6.46
C ALA A 308 8.62 -13.29 -5.13
N VAL A 309 8.67 -11.96 -5.19
CA VAL A 309 8.61 -11.10 -3.99
C VAL A 309 7.44 -10.13 -4.06
N GLU A 310 6.73 -10.00 -2.94
CA GLU A 310 5.63 -9.05 -2.74
C GLU A 310 5.80 -8.28 -1.43
N PRO A 311 5.24 -7.06 -1.30
CA PRO A 311 5.05 -6.46 0.00
C PRO A 311 4.06 -7.28 0.83
N ASP A 312 4.34 -7.46 2.12
CA ASP A 312 3.40 -8.07 3.07
C ASP A 312 2.07 -7.31 3.23
N SER A 313 2.07 -6.02 2.84
CA SER A 313 0.92 -5.12 2.76
C SER A 313 0.09 -5.26 1.49
N ALA A 314 0.59 -5.94 0.46
CA ALA A 314 -0.18 -6.28 -0.75
C ALA A 314 0.26 -7.65 -1.35
N PRO A 315 0.13 -8.77 -0.61
CA PRO A 315 0.68 -10.06 -1.01
C PRO A 315 -0.32 -10.85 -1.87
N CYS A 316 -0.74 -10.31 -3.02
CA CYS A 316 -1.83 -10.86 -3.82
C CYS A 316 -1.52 -12.25 -4.44
N LEU A 317 -0.30 -12.46 -4.93
CA LEU A 317 0.17 -13.74 -5.45
C LEU A 317 0.36 -14.75 -4.32
N HIS A 318 1.03 -14.38 -3.24
CA HIS A 318 1.24 -15.24 -2.07
C HIS A 318 -0.11 -15.72 -1.49
N SER A 319 -1.08 -14.81 -1.35
CA SER A 319 -2.43 -15.14 -0.87
C SER A 319 -3.17 -16.07 -1.85
N SER A 320 -3.03 -15.83 -3.16
CA SER A 320 -3.62 -16.68 -4.19
C SER A 320 -2.99 -18.08 -4.21
N MET A 321 -1.67 -18.18 -4.05
CA MET A 321 -0.93 -19.45 -3.96
C MET A 321 -1.43 -20.30 -2.79
N ARG A 322 -1.62 -19.68 -1.62
CA ARG A 322 -2.16 -20.37 -0.43
C ARG A 322 -3.62 -20.79 -0.59
N ALA A 323 -4.44 -19.95 -1.21
CA ALA A 323 -5.85 -20.26 -1.48
C ALA A 323 -6.03 -21.31 -2.59
N GLY A 324 -4.99 -21.57 -3.40
CA GLY A 324 -5.04 -22.43 -4.57
C GLY A 324 -5.86 -21.86 -5.74
N LYS A 325 -6.31 -20.60 -5.62
CA LYS A 325 -7.10 -19.87 -6.62
C LYS A 325 -6.76 -18.38 -6.55
N SER A 326 -6.96 -17.66 -7.63
CA SER A 326 -6.83 -16.19 -7.65
C SER A 326 -7.79 -15.56 -6.64
N VAL A 327 -7.24 -14.73 -5.76
CA VAL A 327 -7.98 -13.93 -4.78
C VAL A 327 -7.50 -12.48 -4.83
N ALA A 328 -8.42 -11.55 -4.62
CA ALA A 328 -8.09 -10.15 -4.40
C ALA A 328 -7.81 -9.93 -2.91
N VAL A 329 -6.80 -9.13 -2.60
CA VAL A 329 -6.46 -8.70 -1.24
C VAL A 329 -6.70 -7.21 -1.10
N GLN A 330 -7.18 -6.79 0.07
CA GLN A 330 -7.20 -5.38 0.42
C GLN A 330 -5.76 -4.94 0.70
N THR A 331 -5.30 -3.90 0.00
CA THR A 331 -3.93 -3.41 0.17
C THR A 331 -3.83 -2.34 1.25
N LEU A 332 -2.64 -2.26 1.84
CA LEU A 332 -2.30 -1.25 2.85
C LEU A 332 -1.22 -0.28 2.33
N SER A 333 -0.94 0.74 3.14
CA SER A 333 0.14 1.68 2.85
C SER A 333 1.50 0.96 2.82
N THR A 334 2.29 1.21 1.78
CA THR A 334 3.62 0.60 1.60
C THR A 334 4.57 1.56 0.92
N ILE A 335 5.87 1.45 1.18
CA ILE A 335 6.89 2.19 0.43
C ILE A 335 7.20 1.52 -0.93
N MET A 336 6.67 0.32 -1.18
CA MET A 336 6.85 -0.42 -2.43
C MET A 336 5.68 -0.16 -3.40
N ASP A 337 5.43 1.12 -3.72
CA ASP A 337 4.24 1.57 -4.46
C ASP A 337 4.00 0.84 -5.80
N GLY A 338 5.09 0.51 -6.54
CA GLY A 338 5.00 -0.22 -7.81
C GLY A 338 4.59 -1.69 -7.68
N MET A 339 4.52 -2.19 -6.45
CA MET A 339 4.13 -3.56 -6.10
C MET A 339 2.83 -3.58 -5.26
N ASN A 340 2.22 -2.42 -5.02
CA ASN A 340 1.01 -2.28 -4.18
C ASN A 340 -0.26 -2.64 -4.96
N CYS A 341 -0.38 -3.89 -5.40
CA CYS A 341 -1.47 -4.39 -6.24
C CYS A 341 -2.34 -5.39 -5.47
N GLY A 342 -3.66 -5.25 -5.55
CA GLY A 342 -4.59 -6.13 -4.84
C GLY A 342 -4.87 -7.45 -5.55
N THR A 343 -4.66 -7.50 -6.86
CA THR A 343 -5.09 -8.63 -7.70
C THR A 343 -4.03 -9.03 -8.73
N VAL A 344 -3.76 -10.33 -8.84
CA VAL A 344 -2.90 -10.89 -9.90
C VAL A 344 -3.65 -10.91 -11.24
N SER A 345 -2.96 -10.51 -12.30
CA SER A 345 -3.46 -10.56 -13.69
C SER A 345 -3.99 -11.95 -14.05
N SER A 346 -5.19 -11.98 -14.65
CA SER A 346 -5.90 -13.23 -14.98
C SER A 346 -5.13 -14.15 -15.92
N THR A 347 -4.33 -13.59 -16.83
CA THR A 347 -3.47 -14.35 -17.76
C THR A 347 -2.16 -14.81 -17.10
N ALA A 348 -1.68 -14.13 -16.06
CA ALA A 348 -0.46 -14.49 -15.36
C ALA A 348 -0.69 -15.60 -14.32
N TRP A 349 -1.83 -15.58 -13.63
CA TRP A 349 -2.12 -16.50 -12.52
C TRP A 349 -1.92 -18.00 -12.85
N PRO A 350 -2.47 -18.57 -13.95
CA PRO A 350 -2.35 -20.00 -14.24
C PRO A 350 -0.91 -20.49 -14.43
N ASP A 351 -0.03 -19.60 -14.89
CA ASP A 351 1.38 -19.91 -15.15
C ASP A 351 2.23 -19.63 -13.93
N LEU A 352 2.02 -18.50 -13.24
CA LEU A 352 2.69 -18.22 -11.97
C LEU A 352 2.44 -19.32 -10.94
N GLN A 353 1.22 -19.85 -10.86
CA GLN A 353 0.88 -20.95 -9.96
C GLN A 353 1.72 -22.22 -10.19
N LYS A 354 2.14 -22.46 -11.44
CA LYS A 354 2.87 -23.68 -11.83
C LYS A 354 4.38 -23.46 -11.87
N LEU A 355 4.82 -22.25 -12.20
CA LEU A 355 6.20 -21.97 -12.59
C LEU A 355 7.01 -21.25 -11.50
N VAL A 356 6.38 -20.60 -10.53
CA VAL A 356 7.07 -19.96 -9.40
C VAL A 356 7.39 -21.01 -8.34
N ASP A 357 8.66 -21.12 -7.94
CA ASP A 357 9.11 -22.12 -6.96
C ASP A 357 8.89 -21.66 -5.52
N ALA A 358 8.96 -20.35 -5.25
CA ALA A 358 8.63 -19.77 -3.95
C ALA A 358 8.10 -18.33 -4.07
N CYS A 359 7.21 -17.94 -3.16
CA CYS A 359 6.69 -16.58 -3.05
C CYS A 359 7.00 -16.03 -1.66
N VAL A 360 7.72 -14.92 -1.59
CA VAL A 360 8.21 -14.32 -0.35
C VAL A 360 7.55 -12.97 -0.15
N ALA A 361 6.77 -12.82 0.93
CA ALA A 361 6.29 -11.52 1.38
C ALA A 361 7.35 -10.84 2.25
N ILE A 362 7.61 -9.55 2.04
CA ILE A 362 8.59 -8.76 2.80
C ILE A 362 7.96 -7.48 3.36
N SER A 363 8.47 -7.00 4.48
CA SER A 363 8.04 -5.71 5.03
C SER A 363 8.71 -4.53 4.36
N CYS A 364 8.10 -3.37 4.51
CA CYS A 364 8.72 -2.08 4.16
C CYS A 364 10.10 -1.92 4.81
N TYR A 365 10.26 -2.35 6.07
CA TYR A 365 11.53 -2.25 6.78
C TYR A 365 12.61 -3.14 6.18
N GLU A 366 12.28 -4.38 5.81
CA GLU A 366 13.21 -5.28 5.13
C GLU A 366 13.68 -4.70 3.78
N SER A 367 12.74 -4.14 3.01
CA SER A 367 13.05 -3.42 1.76
C SER A 367 13.96 -2.21 2.01
N HIS A 368 13.68 -1.39 3.04
CA HIS A 368 14.52 -0.25 3.40
C HIS A 368 15.95 -0.66 3.77
N CYS A 369 16.12 -1.71 4.58
CA CYS A 369 17.42 -2.28 4.91
C CYS A 369 18.17 -2.80 3.67
N ALA A 370 17.45 -3.33 2.68
CA ALA A 370 18.02 -3.71 1.40
C ALA A 370 18.44 -2.48 0.56
N VAL A 371 17.65 -1.39 0.54
CA VAL A 371 18.03 -0.12 -0.10
C VAL A 371 19.34 0.41 0.49
N GLN A 372 19.44 0.49 1.82
CA GLN A 372 20.64 0.97 2.50
C GLN A 372 21.87 0.11 2.16
N TYR A 373 21.70 -1.21 2.12
CA TYR A 373 22.79 -2.11 1.76
C TYR A 373 23.23 -1.93 0.30
N LEU A 374 22.29 -1.88 -0.65
CA LEU A 374 22.60 -1.69 -2.07
C LEU A 374 23.32 -0.36 -2.31
N ALA A 375 22.86 0.71 -1.65
CA ALA A 375 23.53 2.00 -1.70
C ALA A 375 24.97 1.94 -1.17
N ALA A 376 25.22 1.19 -0.08
CA ALA A 376 26.58 0.95 0.42
C ALA A 376 27.46 0.14 -0.55
N GLN A 377 26.85 -0.63 -1.45
CA GLN A 377 27.53 -1.34 -2.55
C GLN A 377 27.56 -0.52 -3.87
N SER A 378 27.24 0.78 -3.82
CA SER A 378 27.15 1.66 -5.00
C SER A 378 26.09 1.27 -6.04
N VAL A 379 25.06 0.52 -5.63
CA VAL A 379 23.90 0.18 -6.46
C VAL A 379 22.74 1.11 -6.08
N THR A 380 22.26 1.91 -7.03
CA THR A 380 21.15 2.83 -6.82
C THR A 380 19.82 2.11 -7.01
N ALA A 381 19.05 1.92 -5.94
CA ALA A 381 17.73 1.28 -5.97
C ALA A 381 16.73 2.02 -5.06
N GLY A 382 15.47 2.03 -5.48
CA GLY A 382 14.33 2.39 -4.63
C GLY A 382 13.76 1.16 -3.92
N PRO A 383 12.70 1.32 -3.11
CA PRO A 383 12.12 0.23 -2.34
C PRO A 383 11.68 -1.00 -3.17
N CYS A 384 11.02 -0.81 -4.32
CA CYS A 384 10.64 -1.93 -5.20
C CYS A 384 11.87 -2.57 -5.84
N GLY A 385 12.90 -1.77 -6.16
CA GLY A 385 14.16 -2.24 -6.71
C GLY A 385 14.99 -3.07 -5.72
N ALA A 386 14.90 -2.75 -4.43
CA ALA A 386 15.59 -3.47 -3.36
C ALA A 386 14.80 -4.69 -2.83
N ALA A 387 13.52 -4.83 -3.19
CA ALA A 387 12.66 -5.91 -2.73
C ALA A 387 13.24 -7.30 -3.05
N SER A 388 13.86 -7.47 -4.22
CA SER A 388 14.48 -8.74 -4.62
C SER A 388 15.62 -9.16 -3.70
N LEU A 389 16.44 -8.22 -3.20
CA LEU A 389 17.47 -8.50 -2.20
C LEU A 389 16.87 -8.80 -0.82
N ALA A 390 15.83 -8.07 -0.41
CA ALA A 390 15.15 -8.33 0.85
C ALA A 390 14.54 -9.75 0.88
N ALA A 391 13.87 -10.16 -0.20
CA ALA A 391 13.37 -11.52 -0.34
C ALA A 391 14.47 -12.57 -0.34
N LEU A 392 15.61 -12.32 -1.01
CA LEU A 392 16.75 -13.24 -0.96
C LEU A 392 17.25 -13.45 0.48
N ARG A 393 17.36 -12.38 1.27
CA ARG A 393 17.77 -12.47 2.68
C ARG A 393 16.78 -13.26 3.52
N ARG A 394 15.49 -12.99 3.35
CA ARG A 394 14.42 -13.73 4.05
C ARG A 394 14.37 -15.20 3.65
N LEU A 395 14.58 -15.48 2.37
CA LEU A 395 14.68 -16.85 1.87
C LEU A 395 15.90 -17.57 2.48
N ALA A 396 17.06 -16.91 2.56
CA ALA A 396 18.29 -17.49 3.10
C ALA A 396 18.21 -17.86 4.59
N THR A 397 17.36 -17.21 5.36
CA THR A 397 17.10 -17.55 6.78
C THR A 397 16.01 -18.61 6.95
N SER A 398 15.24 -18.91 5.89
CA SER A 398 14.20 -19.93 5.92
C SER A 398 14.78 -21.34 5.92
N LYS A 399 14.06 -22.30 6.52
CA LYS A 399 14.41 -23.74 6.44
C LYS A 399 14.36 -24.28 5.00
N GLU A 400 13.63 -23.57 4.14
CA GLU A 400 13.42 -23.87 2.73
C GLU A 400 14.59 -23.39 1.85
N ALA A 401 15.53 -22.58 2.36
CA ALA A 401 16.66 -22.08 1.57
C ALA A 401 17.45 -23.19 0.84
N GLY A 402 17.66 -24.33 1.50
CA GLY A 402 18.61 -25.36 1.06
C GLY A 402 18.24 -26.10 -0.23
N HIS A 403 16.99 -26.01 -0.70
CA HIS A 403 16.59 -26.62 -1.98
C HIS A 403 16.66 -25.64 -3.17
N LEU A 404 16.69 -24.34 -2.91
CA LEU A 404 16.72 -23.29 -3.94
C LEU A 404 18.10 -22.62 -4.06
N LEU A 405 18.88 -22.61 -2.98
CA LEU A 405 20.12 -21.87 -2.86
C LEU A 405 21.22 -22.69 -2.22
N ASN A 406 22.44 -22.56 -2.74
CA ASN A 406 23.65 -23.01 -2.10
C ASN A 406 24.75 -21.93 -2.25
N LYS A 407 25.91 -22.17 -1.62
CA LYS A 407 27.03 -21.21 -1.60
C LYS A 407 27.63 -20.88 -2.97
N ASP A 408 27.40 -21.72 -3.97
CA ASP A 408 27.95 -21.60 -5.33
C ASP A 408 26.86 -21.12 -6.32
N SER A 409 25.65 -20.81 -5.84
CA SER A 409 24.53 -20.37 -6.68
C SER A 409 24.75 -18.98 -7.27
N VAL A 410 24.47 -18.83 -8.56
CA VAL A 410 24.41 -17.53 -9.24
C VAL A 410 22.97 -17.02 -9.24
N VAL A 411 22.75 -15.89 -8.55
CA VAL A 411 21.42 -15.30 -8.35
C VAL A 411 21.29 -13.99 -9.13
N VAL A 412 20.19 -13.85 -9.87
CA VAL A 412 19.80 -12.61 -10.52
C VAL A 412 18.74 -11.90 -9.68
N LEU A 413 18.99 -10.64 -9.35
CA LEU A 413 18.07 -9.77 -8.62
C LEU A 413 17.55 -8.70 -9.56
N LEU A 414 16.24 -8.71 -9.84
CA LEU A 414 15.63 -7.68 -10.68
C LEU A 414 15.40 -6.41 -9.84
N SER A 415 16.01 -5.31 -10.26
CA SER A 415 15.77 -3.97 -9.70
C SER A 415 14.83 -3.19 -10.63
N THR A 416 13.60 -3.00 -10.19
CA THR A 416 12.54 -2.34 -10.97
C THR A 416 12.42 -0.84 -10.69
N GLU A 417 13.13 -0.29 -9.71
CA GLU A 417 12.95 1.11 -9.27
C GLU A 417 14.28 1.75 -8.87
N GLY A 418 14.49 3.00 -9.29
CA GLY A 418 15.60 3.84 -8.85
C GLY A 418 15.33 4.53 -7.50
N PRO A 419 16.34 5.21 -6.91
CA PRO A 419 16.18 5.86 -5.62
C PRO A 419 15.17 7.02 -5.70
N ARG A 420 14.37 7.16 -4.64
CA ARG A 420 13.44 8.26 -4.40
C ARG A 420 13.29 8.50 -2.89
N PRO A 421 12.81 9.66 -2.43
CA PRO A 421 12.47 9.88 -1.04
C PRO A 421 11.19 9.12 -0.65
N TYR A 422 11.17 8.63 0.59
CA TYR A 422 10.04 7.98 1.23
C TYR A 422 10.19 8.11 2.75
N VAL A 423 9.09 7.91 3.49
CA VAL A 423 9.13 7.87 4.95
C VAL A 423 9.83 6.60 5.40
N THR A 424 10.87 6.73 6.22
CA THR A 424 11.60 5.58 6.75
C THR A 424 10.64 4.66 7.52
N PRO A 425 10.47 3.40 7.10
CA PRO A 425 9.59 2.46 7.78
C PRO A 425 10.17 2.08 9.16
N ILE A 426 9.27 1.76 10.07
CA ILE A 426 9.60 1.31 11.42
C ILE A 426 9.81 -0.21 11.40
N ASP A 427 10.73 -0.69 12.23
CA ASP A 427 11.02 -2.12 12.36
C ASP A 427 9.82 -2.90 12.90
N VAL A 428 9.36 -3.87 12.12
CA VAL A 428 8.25 -4.79 12.45
C VAL A 428 8.74 -6.17 12.91
N SER A 429 10.04 -6.40 12.96
CA SER A 429 10.63 -7.70 13.30
C SER A 429 10.65 -8.00 14.80
N ALA A 430 10.38 -7.00 15.65
CA ALA A 430 10.33 -7.17 17.11
C ALA A 430 9.22 -8.13 17.56
N ASP A 431 9.59 -9.12 18.38
CA ASP A 431 8.69 -10.17 18.90
C ASP A 431 8.57 -10.17 20.43
N ASP A 432 9.44 -9.46 21.15
CA ASP A 432 9.41 -9.39 22.61
C ASP A 432 8.69 -8.12 23.09
N SER A 433 8.08 -8.22 24.27
CA SER A 433 7.29 -7.12 24.85
C SER A 433 8.10 -5.84 25.08
N VAL A 434 9.40 -5.94 25.36
CA VAL A 434 10.25 -4.78 25.68
C VAL A 434 10.53 -3.99 24.40
N THR A 435 11.07 -4.64 23.37
CA THR A 435 11.37 -3.99 22.09
C THR A 435 10.09 -3.44 21.45
N LEU A 436 8.97 -4.18 21.52
CA LEU A 436 7.68 -3.68 21.03
C LEU A 436 7.22 -2.44 21.80
N THR A 437 7.38 -2.41 23.12
CA THR A 437 7.06 -1.21 23.92
C THR A 437 7.89 -0.03 23.48
N GLN A 438 9.21 -0.22 23.28
CA GLN A 438 10.09 0.84 22.77
C GLN A 438 9.59 1.38 21.43
N VAL A 439 9.32 0.49 20.47
CA VAL A 439 8.86 0.86 19.13
C VAL A 439 7.52 1.60 19.17
N LEU A 440 6.50 1.04 19.83
CA LEU A 440 5.16 1.67 19.91
C LEU A 440 5.22 3.05 20.58
N THR A 441 6.10 3.22 21.58
CA THR A 441 6.30 4.50 22.27
C THR A 441 6.90 5.57 21.36
N THR A 442 7.71 5.19 20.37
CA THR A 442 8.25 6.16 19.39
C THR A 442 7.20 6.69 18.40
N ILE A 443 6.06 6.01 18.28
CA ILE A 443 4.99 6.40 17.37
C ILE A 443 4.06 7.38 18.08
N ASN A 444 4.02 8.62 17.60
CA ASN A 444 3.04 9.58 18.10
C ASN A 444 1.62 9.14 17.69
N SER A 445 0.77 8.93 18.69
CA SER A 445 -0.64 8.57 18.55
C SER A 445 -1.51 9.41 19.48
N SER A 446 -1.09 10.64 19.79
CA SER A 446 -1.81 11.48 20.74
C SER A 446 -3.22 11.81 20.23
N ASN A 447 -4.21 11.62 21.10
CA ASN A 447 -5.62 11.80 20.81
C ASN A 447 -5.90 13.23 20.29
N PRO A 448 -6.56 13.41 19.14
CA PRO A 448 -6.78 14.71 18.52
C PRO A 448 -7.88 15.54 19.20
N SER A 449 -8.77 14.92 19.98
CA SER A 449 -9.98 15.54 20.52
C SER A 449 -9.84 16.01 21.97
N LEU A 450 -8.91 15.41 22.73
CA LEU A 450 -8.78 15.64 24.17
C LEU A 450 -8.03 16.93 24.56
N SER A 451 -7.08 17.39 23.73
CA SER A 451 -6.12 18.43 24.15
C SER A 451 -6.22 19.76 23.41
N LEU A 452 -5.74 20.82 24.07
CA LEU A 452 -5.63 22.18 23.49
C LEU A 452 -4.69 22.27 22.28
N THR A 453 -3.77 21.31 22.14
CA THR A 453 -2.91 21.13 20.96
C THR A 453 -3.46 19.99 20.12
N ASP A 454 -3.52 20.16 18.80
CA ASP A 454 -3.99 19.11 17.90
C ASP A 454 -3.08 17.88 18.00
N GLY A 455 -3.64 16.77 18.49
CA GLY A 455 -2.99 15.47 18.42
C GLY A 455 -2.89 14.99 16.97
N VAL A 456 -1.96 14.07 16.69
CA VAL A 456 -1.74 13.57 15.32
C VAL A 456 -2.69 12.44 14.92
N GLY A 457 -3.42 11.86 15.89
CA GLY A 457 -4.32 10.72 15.67
C GLY A 457 -3.60 9.38 15.53
N GLU A 458 -4.37 8.32 15.31
CA GLU A 458 -3.92 6.93 15.45
C GLU A 458 -3.44 6.29 14.14
N ASN A 459 -3.57 6.98 13.01
CA ASN A 459 -3.24 6.43 11.69
C ASN A 459 -1.84 5.82 11.61
N HIS A 460 -0.82 6.46 12.19
CA HIS A 460 0.55 5.96 12.11
C HIS A 460 0.74 4.67 12.92
N ILE A 461 0.19 4.59 14.14
CA ILE A 461 0.29 3.39 14.97
C ILE A 461 -0.58 2.25 14.43
N ALA A 462 -1.76 2.55 13.88
CA ALA A 462 -2.62 1.59 13.20
C ALA A 462 -1.91 0.98 11.96
N ASN A 463 -1.26 1.81 11.13
CA ASN A 463 -0.45 1.31 10.01
C ASN A 463 0.72 0.42 10.47
N TYR A 464 1.40 0.80 11.56
CA TYR A 464 2.45 -0.04 12.14
C TYR A 464 1.93 -1.41 12.59
N LEU A 465 0.82 -1.44 13.33
CA LEU A 465 0.21 -2.67 13.82
C LEU A 465 -0.26 -3.57 12.67
N ALA A 466 -0.89 -2.99 11.65
CA ALA A 466 -1.29 -3.73 10.45
C ALA A 466 -0.07 -4.35 9.75
N ALA A 467 1.02 -3.59 9.59
CA ALA A 467 2.27 -4.10 9.04
C ALA A 467 2.91 -5.19 9.94
N TRP A 468 2.84 -5.04 11.26
CA TRP A 468 3.34 -6.03 12.22
C TRP A 468 2.59 -7.36 12.13
N PHE A 469 1.26 -7.33 12.00
CA PHE A 469 0.43 -8.52 11.78
C PHE A 469 0.71 -9.14 10.40
N ALA A 470 0.76 -8.32 9.35
CA ALA A 470 1.02 -8.76 7.98
C ALA A 470 2.38 -9.47 7.85
N HIS A 471 3.44 -8.91 8.44
CA HIS A 471 4.78 -9.48 8.45
C HIS A 471 4.84 -10.90 9.03
N ARG A 472 3.93 -11.18 9.96
CA ARG A 472 3.76 -12.48 10.63
C ARG A 472 2.70 -13.35 10.01
N ASP A 473 2.06 -12.96 8.91
CA ASP A 473 0.94 -13.69 8.31
C ASP A 473 -0.23 -13.90 9.30
N ILE A 474 -0.53 -12.87 10.11
CA ILE A 474 -1.68 -12.85 11.02
C ILE A 474 -2.81 -12.08 10.32
N GLU A 475 -4.00 -12.68 10.33
CA GLU A 475 -5.21 -12.03 9.80
C GLU A 475 -5.44 -10.72 10.55
N HIS A 476 -5.72 -9.63 9.85
CA HIS A 476 -5.95 -8.35 10.50
C HIS A 476 -6.99 -7.53 9.73
N HIS A 477 -7.70 -6.67 10.45
CA HIS A 477 -8.82 -5.90 9.94
C HIS A 477 -8.75 -4.44 10.37
N TRP A 478 -8.97 -3.56 9.41
CA TRP A 478 -9.06 -2.12 9.63
C TRP A 478 -10.51 -1.75 9.97
N VAL A 479 -10.74 -1.20 11.16
CA VAL A 479 -12.06 -0.78 11.64
C VAL A 479 -12.03 0.73 11.86
N GLU A 480 -12.73 1.48 11.01
CA GLU A 480 -12.74 2.94 11.05
C GLU A 480 -14.14 3.45 10.70
N THR A 481 -14.93 3.81 11.71
CA THR A 481 -16.24 4.45 11.49
C THR A 481 -16.12 5.98 11.48
N VAL A 482 -15.13 6.51 12.21
CA VAL A 482 -14.79 7.93 12.24
C VAL A 482 -13.47 8.13 11.51
N SER A 483 -13.51 8.94 10.45
CA SER A 483 -12.33 9.22 9.64
C SER A 483 -11.19 9.79 10.49
N GLY A 484 -10.02 9.17 10.39
CA GLY A 484 -8.81 9.51 11.13
C GLY A 484 -8.67 8.84 12.49
N ARG A 485 -9.64 8.02 12.92
CA ARG A 485 -9.62 7.30 14.22
C ARG A 485 -9.64 5.77 14.04
N PRO A 486 -8.71 5.16 13.27
CA PRO A 486 -8.76 3.74 12.99
C PRO A 486 -8.42 2.87 14.21
N SER A 487 -9.10 1.74 14.32
CA SER A 487 -8.76 0.61 15.18
C SER A 487 -8.29 -0.57 14.32
N ILE A 488 -7.37 -1.39 14.83
CA ILE A 488 -6.88 -2.60 14.15
C ILE A 488 -7.22 -3.84 14.97
N VAL A 489 -7.86 -4.82 14.34
CA VAL A 489 -8.14 -6.12 14.95
C VAL A 489 -7.27 -7.18 14.32
N GLY A 490 -6.32 -7.73 15.07
CA GLY A 490 -5.49 -8.87 14.68
C GLY A 490 -6.07 -10.18 15.20
N VAL A 491 -6.08 -11.24 14.37
CA VAL A 491 -6.68 -12.54 14.69
C VAL A 491 -5.72 -13.67 14.35
N LEU A 492 -5.23 -14.35 15.39
CA LEU A 492 -4.59 -15.64 15.25
C LEU A 492 -5.67 -16.72 15.31
N ARG A 493 -6.07 -17.23 14.14
CA ARG A 493 -7.07 -18.29 14.03
C ARG A 493 -6.58 -19.58 14.67
N GLY A 494 -7.42 -20.14 15.54
CA GLY A 494 -7.18 -21.43 16.16
C GLY A 494 -7.52 -22.59 15.24
N SER A 495 -7.11 -23.80 15.64
CA SER A 495 -7.40 -25.05 14.91
C SER A 495 -8.84 -25.56 15.10
N GLY A 496 -9.62 -24.97 16.01
CA GLY A 496 -11.03 -25.23 16.24
C GLY A 496 -11.37 -25.94 17.55
N GLY A 497 -12.52 -25.59 18.12
CA GLY A 497 -13.13 -26.24 19.28
C GLY A 497 -12.50 -25.91 20.65
N GLY A 498 -11.63 -24.90 20.71
CA GLY A 498 -11.19 -24.24 21.96
C GLY A 498 -11.91 -22.90 22.17
N LYS A 499 -11.67 -22.26 23.32
CA LYS A 499 -12.27 -20.95 23.65
C LYS A 499 -11.45 -19.78 23.09
N SER A 500 -12.10 -18.73 22.63
CA SER A 500 -11.42 -17.54 22.11
C SER A 500 -11.09 -16.52 23.20
N LEU A 501 -9.91 -15.90 23.09
CA LEU A 501 -9.44 -14.88 24.04
C LEU A 501 -9.14 -13.57 23.31
N MET A 502 -9.70 -12.47 23.81
CA MET A 502 -9.42 -11.12 23.30
C MET A 502 -8.48 -10.36 24.24
N PHE A 503 -7.47 -9.71 23.69
CA PHE A 503 -6.76 -8.62 24.35
C PHE A 503 -7.25 -7.30 23.77
N ASN A 504 -7.86 -6.45 24.59
CA ASN A 504 -8.36 -5.15 24.15
C ASN A 504 -7.48 -4.05 24.77
N GLY A 505 -6.70 -3.36 23.95
CA GLY A 505 -5.80 -2.31 24.42
C GLY A 505 -5.86 -1.09 23.51
N HIS A 506 -5.92 0.09 24.10
CA HIS A 506 -5.99 1.33 23.35
C HIS A 506 -4.62 1.73 22.77
N ILE A 507 -4.64 2.42 21.63
CA ILE A 507 -3.44 2.84 20.90
C ILE A 507 -3.23 4.35 20.93
N ASP A 508 -4.25 5.11 21.31
CA ASP A 508 -4.13 6.54 21.54
C ASP A 508 -3.45 6.84 22.87
N THR A 509 -2.95 8.05 23.02
CA THR A 509 -2.40 8.55 24.30
C THR A 509 -2.93 9.95 24.56
N VAL A 510 -2.89 10.40 25.80
CA VAL A 510 -3.00 11.83 26.10
C VAL A 510 -1.92 12.68 25.39
N SER A 511 -2.09 14.01 25.42
CA SER A 511 -1.19 14.97 24.79
C SER A 511 0.28 14.85 25.26
N LEU A 512 1.18 15.18 24.34
CA LEU A 512 2.62 15.28 24.61
C LEU A 512 3.00 16.62 25.26
N SER A 513 2.12 17.62 25.28
CA SER A 513 2.45 19.00 25.64
C SER A 513 2.90 19.17 27.09
N SER A 514 2.47 18.29 27.99
CA SER A 514 2.85 18.30 29.41
C SER A 514 4.12 17.51 29.71
N TYR A 515 4.63 16.75 28.74
CA TYR A 515 5.80 15.89 28.90
C TYR A 515 7.08 16.71 28.76
N GLU A 516 8.04 16.55 29.68
CA GLU A 516 9.24 17.40 29.71
C GLU A 516 10.24 17.02 28.62
N ASP A 517 10.87 15.84 28.72
CA ASP A 517 11.97 15.43 27.84
C ASP A 517 11.68 14.11 27.12
N GLY A 518 11.66 14.15 25.78
CA GLY A 518 11.57 12.95 24.95
C GLY A 518 10.31 12.10 25.13
N PRO A 519 9.09 12.67 24.96
CA PRO A 519 7.83 11.93 25.10
C PRO A 519 7.75 10.69 24.20
N LEU A 520 8.44 10.69 23.06
CA LEU A 520 8.43 9.60 22.09
C LEU A 520 9.79 8.88 22.04
N SER A 521 10.54 8.88 23.15
CA SER A 521 11.90 8.34 23.15
C SER A 521 11.93 6.82 22.99
N GLY A 522 11.00 6.10 23.65
CA GLY A 522 11.05 4.63 23.73
C GLY A 522 12.39 4.13 24.29
N ALA A 523 13.08 4.96 25.06
CA ALA A 523 14.45 4.68 25.48
C ALA A 523 14.47 3.73 26.67
N LEU A 524 15.39 2.76 26.63
CA LEU A 524 15.75 2.00 27.82
C LEU A 524 16.57 2.88 28.76
N GLY A 525 16.25 2.83 30.05
CA GLY A 525 17.05 3.43 31.09
C GLY A 525 16.85 2.77 32.44
N ASP A 526 17.19 3.50 33.50
CA ASP A 526 17.15 3.03 34.88
C ASP A 526 16.36 4.00 35.76
N LYS A 527 15.49 3.45 36.62
CA LYS A 527 14.82 4.16 37.72
C LYS A 527 14.99 3.35 38.99
N ASP A 528 15.63 3.95 39.99
CA ASP A 528 15.85 3.33 41.30
C ASP A 528 16.47 1.91 41.22
N GLY A 529 17.38 1.69 40.26
CA GLY A 529 18.04 0.40 40.03
C GLY A 529 17.19 -0.62 39.25
N ARG A 530 16.06 -0.20 38.67
CA ARG A 530 15.20 -1.01 37.81
C ARG A 530 15.33 -0.55 36.38
N GLN A 531 15.43 -1.52 35.47
CA GLN A 531 15.40 -1.23 34.05
C GLN A 531 13.98 -0.85 33.61
N VAL A 532 13.85 0.26 32.89
CA VAL A 532 12.55 0.81 32.47
C VAL A 532 12.59 1.27 31.01
N VAL A 533 11.42 1.34 30.38
CA VAL A 533 11.22 2.03 29.10
C VAL A 533 10.54 3.37 29.36
N PHE A 534 11.10 4.45 28.81
CA PHE A 534 10.57 5.81 28.95
C PHE A 534 9.71 6.23 27.77
N GLY A 535 8.70 7.05 28.06
CA GLY A 535 7.93 7.81 27.07
C GLY A 535 6.43 7.77 27.34
N ARG A 536 5.71 8.70 26.71
CA ARG A 536 4.25 8.80 26.80
C ARG A 536 3.59 7.55 26.23
N GLY A 537 2.69 6.99 27.03
CA GLY A 537 1.96 5.78 26.75
C GLY A 537 2.77 4.51 26.86
N SER A 538 4.04 4.58 27.28
CA SER A 538 4.85 3.38 27.54
C SER A 538 4.20 2.49 28.62
N LEU A 539 3.57 3.12 29.60
CA LEU A 539 2.76 2.48 30.63
C LEU A 539 1.28 2.46 30.27
N ASP A 540 0.76 3.56 29.68
CA ASP A 540 -0.68 3.81 29.46
C ASP A 540 -1.07 3.99 27.97
N MET A 541 -1.35 2.94 27.21
CA MET A 541 -1.20 1.54 27.59
C MET A 541 -0.40 0.71 26.58
N LYS A 542 0.49 1.35 25.81
CA LYS A 542 1.25 0.69 24.74
C LYS A 542 2.12 -0.46 25.24
N GLY A 543 2.65 -0.39 26.46
CA GLY A 543 3.36 -1.50 27.10
C GLY A 543 2.45 -2.72 27.33
N GLY A 544 1.22 -2.50 27.78
CA GLY A 544 0.19 -3.52 27.90
C GLY A 544 -0.13 -4.19 26.55
N LEU A 545 -0.33 -3.38 25.51
CA LEU A 545 -0.56 -3.87 24.16
C LEU A 545 0.65 -4.65 23.59
N ALA A 546 1.87 -4.18 23.84
CA ALA A 546 3.10 -4.85 23.44
C ALA A 546 3.24 -6.25 24.05
N ILE A 547 2.84 -6.42 25.32
CA ILE A 547 2.78 -7.73 25.98
C ILE A 547 1.81 -8.67 25.25
N ALA A 548 0.63 -8.18 24.88
CA ALA A 548 -0.36 -8.98 24.15
C ALA A 548 0.13 -9.40 22.75
N LEU A 549 0.76 -8.47 22.02
CA LEU A 549 1.38 -8.75 20.71
C LEU A 549 2.48 -9.81 20.81
N ALA A 550 3.40 -9.66 21.77
CA ALA A 550 4.46 -10.63 22.03
C ALA A 550 3.90 -12.02 22.37
N ALA A 551 2.87 -12.07 23.24
CA ALA A 551 2.23 -13.32 23.63
C ALA A 551 1.52 -14.02 22.44
N MET A 552 0.87 -13.26 21.57
CA MET A 552 0.28 -13.80 20.32
C MET A 552 1.37 -14.32 19.37
N SER A 553 2.49 -13.60 19.21
CA SER A 553 3.60 -14.03 18.37
C SER A 553 4.19 -15.36 18.87
N ALA A 554 4.45 -15.45 20.17
CA ALA A 554 4.92 -16.68 20.82
C ALA A 554 3.94 -17.85 20.66
N ALA A 555 2.63 -17.60 20.82
CA ALA A 555 1.60 -18.61 20.60
C ALA A 555 1.59 -19.12 19.14
N LYS A 556 1.77 -18.24 18.16
CA LYS A 556 1.90 -18.64 16.75
C LYS A 556 3.15 -19.50 16.53
N ALA A 557 4.29 -19.11 17.10
CA ALA A 557 5.55 -19.84 16.97
C ALA A 557 5.50 -21.25 17.60
N ASN A 558 4.76 -21.42 18.69
CA ASN A 558 4.56 -22.71 19.38
C ASN A 558 3.49 -23.61 18.72
N GLY A 559 2.83 -23.13 17.67
CA GLY A 559 1.69 -23.78 17.02
C GLY A 559 0.37 -23.20 17.50
N ALA A 560 -0.47 -22.76 16.56
CA ALA A 560 -1.70 -22.04 16.88
C ALA A 560 -2.61 -22.82 17.86
N PRO A 561 -3.22 -22.14 18.86
CA PRO A 561 -4.11 -22.77 19.83
C PRO A 561 -5.38 -23.34 19.17
N ARG A 562 -6.26 -23.99 19.95
CA ARG A 562 -7.54 -24.51 19.45
C ARG A 562 -8.60 -23.43 19.32
N GLY A 563 -8.62 -22.44 20.21
CA GLY A 563 -9.44 -21.25 20.11
C GLY A 563 -8.70 -20.07 19.49
N ASP A 564 -9.45 -19.09 19.01
CA ASP A 564 -8.89 -17.88 18.38
C ASP A 564 -8.27 -16.96 19.44
N VAL A 565 -7.11 -16.34 19.12
CA VAL A 565 -6.55 -15.23 19.91
C VAL A 565 -6.77 -13.95 19.12
N ILE A 566 -7.40 -12.96 19.74
CA ILE A 566 -7.77 -11.70 19.12
C ILE A 566 -7.05 -10.56 19.84
N ILE A 567 -6.43 -9.65 19.11
CA ILE A 567 -5.95 -8.36 19.64
C ILE A 567 -6.81 -7.28 19.03
N ALA A 568 -7.61 -6.60 19.84
CA ALA A 568 -8.33 -5.39 19.49
C ALA A 568 -7.49 -4.19 19.93
N ALA A 569 -6.76 -3.60 18.98
CA ALA A 569 -5.98 -2.39 19.19
C ALA A 569 -6.84 -1.17 18.84
N VAL A 570 -7.44 -0.56 19.85
CA VAL A 570 -8.57 0.36 19.70
C VAL A 570 -8.17 1.84 19.79
N SER A 571 -8.85 2.68 19.04
CA SER A 571 -8.69 4.13 19.12
C SER A 571 -9.58 4.76 20.19
N ASP A 572 -9.20 5.95 20.65
CA ASP A 572 -10.04 6.89 21.38
C ASP A 572 -10.48 6.46 22.79
N GLU A 573 -9.74 5.60 23.49
CA GLU A 573 -10.12 5.22 24.87
C GLU A 573 -10.09 6.44 25.80
N GLU A 574 -9.07 7.30 25.63
CA GLU A 574 -8.76 8.45 26.48
C GLU A 574 -9.83 9.55 26.47
N ASP A 575 -10.79 9.51 25.52
CA ASP A 575 -11.90 10.46 25.40
C ASP A 575 -13.27 9.76 25.41
N ALA A 576 -13.75 9.24 24.27
CA ALA A 576 -15.11 8.71 24.11
C ALA A 576 -15.19 7.16 24.11
N SER A 577 -14.06 6.49 24.02
CA SER A 577 -13.90 5.05 23.85
C SER A 577 -14.59 4.53 22.60
N GLN A 578 -14.52 5.31 21.51
CA GLN A 578 -15.24 5.00 20.28
C GLN A 578 -14.67 3.75 19.57
N GLY A 579 -13.35 3.52 19.63
CA GLY A 579 -12.73 2.36 18.97
C GLY A 579 -13.23 1.02 19.48
N THR A 580 -13.35 0.84 20.80
CA THR A 580 -13.93 -0.40 21.37
C THR A 580 -15.39 -0.58 20.97
N ARG A 581 -16.18 0.51 20.95
CA ARG A 581 -17.57 0.46 20.48
C ARG A 581 -17.65 0.05 19.01
N ASP A 582 -16.76 0.55 18.17
CA ASP A 582 -16.70 0.24 16.74
C ASP A 582 -16.31 -1.23 16.50
N VAL A 583 -15.33 -1.73 17.23
CA VAL A 583 -14.92 -3.15 17.19
C VAL A 583 -16.08 -4.06 17.60
N ILE A 584 -16.80 -3.71 18.67
CA ILE A 584 -18.00 -4.43 19.10
C ILE A 584 -19.12 -4.33 18.05
N ALA A 585 -19.34 -3.15 17.46
CA ALA A 585 -20.37 -2.93 16.45
C ALA A 585 -20.08 -3.69 15.13
N ALA A 586 -18.80 -3.81 14.76
CA ALA A 586 -18.33 -4.61 13.63
C ALA A 586 -18.51 -6.12 13.85
N GLY A 587 -18.88 -6.55 15.06
CA GLY A 587 -19.26 -7.94 15.37
C GLY A 587 -18.14 -8.77 16.00
N TRP A 588 -17.00 -8.17 16.36
CA TRP A 588 -15.92 -8.87 17.02
C TRP A 588 -16.33 -9.30 18.43
N ARG A 589 -16.16 -10.58 18.76
CA ARG A 589 -16.52 -11.21 20.05
C ARG A 589 -15.46 -12.23 20.45
N ALA A 590 -15.38 -12.54 21.74
CA ALA A 590 -14.57 -13.62 22.28
C ALA A 590 -15.25 -14.26 23.50
N ASP A 591 -14.79 -15.45 23.92
CA ASP A 591 -15.29 -16.11 25.14
C ASP A 591 -14.83 -15.42 26.43
N ALA A 592 -13.73 -14.67 26.38
CA ALA A 592 -13.26 -13.82 27.45
C ALA A 592 -12.32 -12.71 26.90
N ALA A 593 -12.10 -11.66 27.70
CA ALA A 593 -11.20 -10.58 27.37
C ALA A 593 -10.26 -10.17 28.52
N VAL A 594 -9.04 -9.76 28.18
CA VAL A 594 -8.08 -9.11 29.07
C VAL A 594 -7.81 -7.71 28.54
N ILE A 595 -7.92 -6.70 29.41
CA ILE A 595 -7.56 -5.32 29.10
C ILE A 595 -6.24 -5.05 29.81
N PRO A 596 -5.11 -4.92 29.09
CA PRO A 596 -3.80 -4.85 29.73
C PRO A 596 -3.42 -3.46 30.26
N GLU A 597 -4.37 -2.75 30.89
CA GLU A 597 -4.13 -1.44 31.52
C GLU A 597 -3.11 -1.54 32.67
N PRO A 598 -2.46 -0.42 33.04
CA PRO A 598 -1.46 -0.41 34.11
C PRO A 598 -2.07 -0.62 35.51
N THR A 599 -2.36 -1.87 35.85
CA THR A 599 -2.90 -2.29 37.16
C THR A 599 -1.81 -2.55 38.21
N MET A 600 -0.57 -2.16 37.94
CA MET A 600 0.58 -2.42 38.81
C MET A 600 0.77 -3.91 39.12
N GLY A 601 0.46 -4.77 38.14
CA GLY A 601 0.54 -6.23 38.27
C GLY A 601 -0.58 -6.86 39.11
N GLN A 602 -1.67 -6.15 39.39
CA GLN A 602 -2.85 -6.71 40.07
C GLN A 602 -3.88 -7.20 39.06
N ILE A 603 -4.59 -8.28 39.39
CA ILE A 603 -5.70 -8.78 38.57
C ILE A 603 -6.98 -8.07 39.02
N VAL A 604 -7.43 -7.09 38.25
CA VAL A 604 -8.62 -6.30 38.57
C VAL A 604 -9.84 -6.94 37.93
N THR A 605 -10.85 -7.24 38.74
CA THR A 605 -12.10 -7.90 38.32
C THR A 605 -13.33 -7.00 38.40
N ALA A 606 -13.18 -5.82 39.02
CA ALA A 606 -14.22 -4.82 39.14
C ALA A 606 -13.62 -3.42 39.08
N HIS A 607 -14.31 -2.49 38.42
CA HIS A 607 -13.96 -1.08 38.47
C HIS A 607 -15.20 -0.17 38.48
N LYS A 608 -15.04 1.06 38.98
CA LYS A 608 -16.14 2.01 39.10
C LYS A 608 -16.53 2.55 37.72
N GLY A 609 -17.80 2.95 37.60
CA GLY A 609 -18.29 3.75 36.50
C GLY A 609 -18.24 5.24 36.84
N PHE A 610 -18.67 6.08 35.91
CA PHE A 610 -18.91 7.48 36.23
C PHE A 610 -20.04 8.09 35.41
N LEU A 611 -20.65 9.13 35.96
CA LEU A 611 -21.75 9.86 35.35
C LEU A 611 -21.55 11.36 35.60
N TRP A 612 -21.63 12.16 34.55
CA TRP A 612 -21.61 13.62 34.64
C TRP A 612 -23.03 14.14 34.41
N VAL A 613 -23.49 14.96 35.35
CA VAL A 613 -24.81 15.58 35.31
C VAL A 613 -24.69 17.08 35.50
N GLU A 614 -25.32 17.86 34.63
CA GLU A 614 -25.50 19.29 34.83
C GLU A 614 -26.89 19.60 35.37
N VAL A 615 -26.93 20.50 36.34
CA VAL A 615 -28.16 20.99 36.96
C VAL A 615 -28.20 22.50 36.85
N ASP A 616 -29.25 23.01 36.21
CA ASP A 616 -29.47 24.44 36.04
C ASP A 616 -30.45 24.96 37.09
N ILE A 617 -29.97 25.82 37.99
CA ILE A 617 -30.79 26.58 38.93
C ILE A 617 -31.15 27.91 38.28
N LEU A 618 -32.44 28.25 38.31
CA LEU A 618 -33.01 29.39 37.61
C LEU A 618 -33.35 30.53 38.57
N GLY A 619 -33.07 31.74 38.12
CA GLY A 619 -33.36 33.00 38.79
C GLY A 619 -34.06 33.96 37.85
N VAL A 620 -34.05 35.24 38.20
CA VAL A 620 -34.67 36.33 37.44
C VAL A 620 -33.69 37.48 37.44
N ALA A 621 -33.22 37.86 36.24
CA ALA A 621 -32.34 39.00 36.07
C ALA A 621 -33.05 40.30 36.47
N ALA A 622 -32.35 41.10 37.25
CA ALA A 622 -32.77 42.42 37.67
C ALA A 622 -31.53 43.28 37.93
N HIS A 623 -31.69 44.60 37.91
CA HIS A 623 -30.61 45.50 38.31
C HIS A 623 -30.31 45.31 39.80
N GLY A 624 -29.03 45.36 40.21
CA GLY A 624 -28.61 45.09 41.59
C GLY A 624 -29.26 46.01 42.65
N SER A 625 -29.76 47.17 42.23
CA SER A 625 -30.49 48.11 43.09
C SER A 625 -31.99 47.82 43.22
N ASP A 626 -32.54 46.84 42.50
CA ASP A 626 -33.96 46.44 42.55
C ASP A 626 -34.12 45.00 43.07
N PRO A 627 -33.93 44.77 44.38
CA PRO A 627 -34.04 43.43 44.97
C PRO A 627 -35.45 42.84 44.92
N ALA A 628 -36.49 43.64 44.67
CA ALA A 628 -37.87 43.17 44.69
C ALA A 628 -38.21 42.30 43.47
N THR A 629 -37.58 42.61 42.32
CA THR A 629 -37.85 41.94 41.04
C THR A 629 -36.83 40.84 40.72
N GLY A 630 -35.65 40.86 41.36
CA GLY A 630 -34.59 39.87 41.18
C GLY A 630 -34.82 38.56 41.92
N ARG A 631 -34.28 37.48 41.36
CA ARG A 631 -34.14 36.17 42.01
C ARG A 631 -32.72 35.65 41.72
N ASP A 632 -31.94 35.44 42.77
CA ASP A 632 -30.52 35.13 42.66
C ASP A 632 -30.29 33.63 42.50
N ALA A 633 -30.03 33.19 41.26
CA ALA A 633 -29.74 31.79 40.96
C ALA A 633 -28.49 31.24 41.69
N ILE A 634 -27.48 32.07 41.95
CA ILE A 634 -26.24 31.65 42.63
C ILE A 634 -26.50 31.40 44.11
N LEU A 635 -27.27 32.26 44.77
CA LEU A 635 -27.69 32.02 46.15
C LEU A 635 -28.59 30.79 46.26
N TYR A 636 -29.48 30.58 45.27
CA TYR A 636 -30.33 29.39 45.23
C TYR A 636 -29.56 28.10 45.02
N ALA A 637 -28.49 28.11 44.22
CA ALA A 637 -27.56 26.98 44.08
C ALA A 637 -27.02 26.49 45.44
N GLY A 638 -26.89 27.36 46.45
CA GLY A 638 -26.48 26.97 47.80
C GLY A 638 -27.39 25.93 48.47
N TRP A 639 -28.71 25.97 48.20
CA TRP A 639 -29.66 24.97 48.72
C TRP A 639 -29.41 23.59 48.11
N PHE A 640 -29.18 23.56 46.80
CA PHE A 640 -28.87 22.33 46.08
C PHE A 640 -27.54 21.73 46.53
N LEU A 641 -26.48 22.55 46.66
CA LEU A 641 -25.17 22.10 47.16
C LEU A 641 -25.26 21.51 48.57
N ARG A 642 -26.04 22.14 49.47
CA ARG A 642 -26.25 21.61 50.82
C ARG A 642 -27.02 20.30 50.82
N ALA A 643 -27.99 20.13 49.92
CA ALA A 643 -28.71 18.88 49.78
C ALA A 643 -27.82 17.77 49.19
N LEU A 644 -26.93 18.10 48.24
CA LEU A 644 -25.94 17.16 47.70
C LEU A 644 -24.96 16.67 48.78
N GLU A 645 -24.52 17.55 49.68
CA GLU A 645 -23.66 17.15 50.81
C GLU A 645 -24.34 16.11 51.73
N GLN A 646 -25.65 16.26 51.96
CA GLN A 646 -26.44 15.27 52.71
C GLN A 646 -26.69 13.99 51.91
N TYR A 647 -26.84 14.10 50.60
CA TYR A 647 -26.98 12.96 49.71
C TYR A 647 -25.70 12.13 49.65
N GLN A 648 -24.54 12.77 49.63
CA GLN A 648 -23.21 12.12 49.63
C GLN A 648 -23.03 11.15 50.81
N GLN A 649 -23.61 11.46 51.97
CA GLN A 649 -23.55 10.59 53.17
C GLN A 649 -24.39 9.31 53.06
N ARG A 650 -25.31 9.26 52.09
CA ARG A 650 -26.25 8.15 51.88
C ARG A 650 -25.94 7.35 50.61
N LEU A 651 -24.82 7.66 49.95
CA LEU A 651 -24.39 6.93 48.76
C LEU A 651 -24.14 5.45 49.08
N PRO A 652 -24.47 4.54 48.15
CA PRO A 652 -24.33 3.11 48.37
C PRO A 652 -22.87 2.70 48.47
N VAL A 653 -22.65 1.56 49.13
CA VAL A 653 -21.34 0.90 49.26
C VAL A 653 -21.45 -0.47 48.63
N ASP A 654 -20.61 -0.73 47.63
CA ASP A 654 -20.44 -2.06 47.04
C ASP A 654 -19.40 -2.85 47.83
N ASP A 655 -19.59 -4.16 47.90
CA ASP A 655 -18.72 -5.09 48.64
C ASP A 655 -17.32 -5.20 48.03
N ALA A 656 -17.18 -5.05 46.71
CA ALA A 656 -15.89 -5.07 46.03
C ALA A 656 -15.34 -3.65 45.79
N LEU A 657 -16.19 -2.73 45.29
CA LEU A 657 -15.76 -1.40 44.85
C LEU A 657 -15.75 -0.32 45.95
N GLY A 658 -16.27 -0.65 47.13
CA GLY A 658 -16.42 0.29 48.24
C GLY A 658 -17.47 1.37 47.96
N PRO A 659 -17.36 2.54 48.61
CA PRO A 659 -18.40 3.58 48.52
C PRO A 659 -18.44 4.24 47.14
N ALA A 660 -19.63 4.46 46.62
CA ALA A 660 -19.84 5.44 45.56
C ALA A 660 -19.49 6.85 46.08
N SER A 661 -19.10 7.74 45.16
CA SER A 661 -18.80 9.13 45.51
C SER A 661 -19.42 10.09 44.52
N LEU A 662 -19.59 11.34 44.95
CA LEU A 662 -19.95 12.45 44.09
C LEU A 662 -19.12 13.67 44.47
N HIS A 663 -18.89 14.56 43.52
CA HIS A 663 -18.38 15.91 43.77
C HIS A 663 -18.91 16.90 42.73
N CYS A 664 -18.90 18.19 43.06
CA CYS A 664 -19.21 19.25 42.10
C CYS A 664 -17.91 19.73 41.45
N GLY A 665 -17.72 19.41 40.17
CA GLY A 665 -16.49 19.75 39.44
C GLY A 665 -16.48 21.19 38.91
N LEU A 666 -17.65 21.71 38.51
CA LEU A 666 -17.80 23.05 37.96
C LEU A 666 -19.05 23.75 38.51
N ILE A 667 -18.97 25.06 38.68
CA ILE A 667 -20.12 25.94 38.97
C ILE A 667 -19.97 27.24 38.19
N GLN A 668 -21.00 27.63 37.44
CA GLN A 668 -21.00 28.84 36.62
C GLN A 668 -22.33 29.56 36.75
N GLY A 669 -22.31 30.84 37.13
CA GLY A 669 -23.51 31.66 37.23
C GLY A 669 -23.20 33.15 37.25
N GLY A 670 -24.14 33.94 36.74
CA GLY A 670 -24.00 35.40 36.59
C GLY A 670 -23.19 35.83 35.38
N GLU A 671 -23.46 37.07 34.94
CA GLU A 671 -22.79 37.70 33.78
C GLU A 671 -21.97 38.92 34.21
N GLU A 672 -22.46 39.70 35.17
CA GLU A 672 -21.82 40.90 35.68
C GLU A 672 -22.21 41.18 37.15
N PRO A 673 -21.42 41.96 37.91
CA PRO A 673 -21.70 42.22 39.32
C PRO A 673 -22.93 43.09 39.61
N SER A 674 -23.42 43.84 38.62
CA SER A 674 -24.51 44.81 38.79
C SER A 674 -25.90 44.25 38.47
N SER A 675 -25.99 42.94 38.21
CA SER A 675 -27.23 42.27 37.82
C SER A 675 -27.43 40.98 38.62
N TYR A 676 -28.67 40.68 38.99
CA TYR A 676 -29.04 39.39 39.59
C TYR A 676 -28.83 38.26 38.57
N PRO A 677 -28.19 37.14 38.95
CA PRO A 677 -27.92 36.05 38.03
C PRO A 677 -29.20 35.29 37.69
N ALA A 678 -29.58 35.26 36.41
CA ALA A 678 -30.77 34.53 35.95
C ALA A 678 -30.57 33.00 35.89
N LYS A 679 -29.33 32.52 35.88
CA LYS A 679 -29.01 31.09 35.80
C LYS A 679 -27.69 30.79 36.53
N CYS A 680 -27.65 29.65 37.20
CA CYS A 680 -26.44 29.04 37.73
C CYS A 680 -26.42 27.54 37.38
N THR A 681 -25.41 27.09 36.64
CA THR A 681 -25.20 25.68 36.26
C THR A 681 -24.18 25.05 37.20
N ILE A 682 -24.50 23.88 37.73
CA ILE A 682 -23.59 23.05 38.52
C ILE A 682 -23.37 21.73 37.79
N THR A 683 -22.10 21.38 37.56
CA THR A 683 -21.72 20.08 36.98
C THR A 683 -21.28 19.15 38.10
N VAL A 684 -22.00 18.06 38.29
CA VAL A 684 -21.76 17.04 39.30
C VAL A 684 -21.20 15.79 38.62
N GLU A 685 -20.04 15.31 39.09
CA GLU A 685 -19.52 14.00 38.72
C GLU A 685 -19.86 13.00 39.81
N PHE A 686 -20.42 11.86 39.39
CA PHE A 686 -20.62 10.68 40.21
C PHE A 686 -19.60 9.62 39.82
N ARG A 687 -18.95 8.99 40.80
CA ARG A 687 -18.26 7.70 40.64
C ARG A 687 -19.22 6.62 41.10
N THR A 688 -19.74 5.88 40.13
CA THR A 688 -20.86 4.95 40.33
C THR A 688 -20.38 3.55 40.69
N VAL A 689 -21.25 2.82 41.37
CA VAL A 689 -21.11 1.39 41.69
C VAL A 689 -22.31 0.63 41.09
N PRO A 690 -22.27 -0.71 40.93
CA PRO A 690 -23.24 -1.45 40.10
C PRO A 690 -24.73 -1.26 40.41
N CYS A 691 -25.09 -0.89 41.64
CA CYS A 691 -26.48 -0.61 41.99
C CYS A 691 -27.00 0.77 41.55
N GLN A 692 -26.12 1.66 41.06
CA GLN A 692 -26.48 2.99 40.59
C GLN A 692 -26.56 3.00 39.06
N THR A 693 -27.73 3.33 38.53
CA THR A 693 -27.94 3.56 37.10
C THR A 693 -28.08 5.05 36.81
N GLN A 694 -28.03 5.41 35.53
CA GLN A 694 -28.32 6.77 35.09
C GLN A 694 -29.70 7.23 35.60
N GLU A 695 -30.71 6.37 35.46
CA GLU A 695 -32.09 6.65 35.85
C GLU A 695 -32.22 6.80 37.36
N SER A 696 -31.50 5.99 38.16
CA SER A 696 -31.57 6.10 39.63
C SER A 696 -30.98 7.43 40.10
N ILE A 697 -29.80 7.82 39.57
CA ILE A 697 -29.16 9.08 39.96
C ILE A 697 -29.99 10.29 39.53
N LEU A 698 -30.55 10.28 38.32
CA LEU A 698 -31.44 11.35 37.87
C LEU A 698 -32.71 11.41 38.72
N GLY A 699 -33.30 10.27 39.09
CA GLY A 699 -34.46 10.22 39.98
C GLY A 699 -34.18 10.77 41.38
N ASP A 700 -33.00 10.48 41.92
CA ASP A 700 -32.55 11.02 43.21
C ASP A 700 -32.34 12.54 43.14
N LEU A 701 -31.69 13.04 42.09
CA LEU A 701 -31.48 14.47 41.86
C LEU A 701 -32.81 15.22 41.66
N GLN A 702 -33.73 14.67 40.87
CA GLN A 702 -35.07 15.22 40.69
C GLN A 702 -35.84 15.28 42.00
N THR A 703 -35.71 14.25 42.85
CA THR A 703 -36.34 14.24 44.17
C THR A 703 -35.74 15.34 45.06
N ILE A 704 -34.42 15.47 45.11
CA ILE A 704 -33.73 16.55 45.84
C ILE A 704 -34.23 17.93 45.38
N LEU A 705 -34.26 18.18 44.07
CA LEU A 705 -34.68 19.47 43.52
C LEU A 705 -36.15 19.78 43.81
N ARG A 706 -37.02 18.76 43.71
CA ARG A 706 -38.45 18.88 44.06
C ARG A 706 -38.66 19.17 45.54
N ASP A 707 -37.92 18.52 46.42
CA ASP A 707 -38.02 18.73 47.87
C ASP A 707 -37.58 20.16 48.25
N ILE A 708 -36.51 20.68 47.62
CA ILE A 708 -36.08 22.08 47.77
C ILE A 708 -37.17 23.04 47.28
N ALA A 709 -37.76 22.78 46.10
CA ALA A 709 -38.83 23.63 45.55
C ALA A 709 -40.11 23.63 46.40
N GLN A 710 -40.40 22.53 47.11
CA GLN A 710 -41.50 22.49 48.09
C GLN A 710 -41.21 23.34 49.32
N GLU A 711 -39.96 23.38 49.81
CA GLU A 711 -39.56 24.22 50.94
C GLU A 711 -39.41 25.70 50.55
N LYS A 712 -39.02 25.97 49.29
CA LYS A 712 -38.72 27.29 48.74
C LYS A 712 -39.52 27.57 47.47
N PRO A 713 -40.70 28.21 47.57
CA PRO A 713 -41.57 28.47 46.41
C PRO A 713 -40.93 29.32 45.29
N ASP A 714 -39.94 30.15 45.61
CA ASP A 714 -39.19 30.96 44.63
C ASP A 714 -38.03 30.18 43.96
N PHE A 715 -37.72 28.96 44.40
CA PHE A 715 -36.67 28.13 43.80
C PHE A 715 -37.17 27.47 42.52
N GLN A 716 -36.53 27.80 41.40
CA GLN A 716 -36.81 27.20 40.10
C GLN A 716 -35.57 26.51 39.56
N TYR A 717 -35.77 25.44 38.79
CA TYR A 717 -34.71 24.67 38.18
C TYR A 717 -35.15 24.13 36.83
N ALA A 718 -34.20 23.81 35.95
CA ALA A 718 -34.45 22.98 34.78
C ALA A 718 -34.12 21.52 35.08
N GLU A 719 -34.70 20.60 34.31
CA GLU A 719 -34.45 19.17 34.46
C GLU A 719 -32.95 18.85 34.38
N PRO A 720 -32.41 18.01 35.29
CA PRO A 720 -31.02 17.56 35.24
C PRO A 720 -30.70 16.88 33.90
N ARG A 721 -29.55 17.21 33.32
CA ARG A 721 -29.08 16.65 32.04
C ARG A 721 -27.82 15.82 32.23
N VAL A 722 -27.79 14.63 31.65
CA VAL A 722 -26.58 13.82 31.58
C VAL A 722 -25.73 14.33 30.44
N THR A 723 -24.46 14.63 30.71
CA THR A 723 -23.50 15.06 29.69
C THR A 723 -22.53 13.95 29.31
N MET A 724 -22.23 13.03 30.24
CA MET A 724 -21.42 11.85 29.95
C MET A 724 -21.79 10.69 30.89
N THR A 725 -21.73 9.46 30.37
CA THR A 725 -21.96 8.24 31.16
C THR A 725 -20.94 7.17 30.77
N ARG A 726 -20.48 6.43 31.79
CA ARG A 726 -19.62 5.26 31.67
C ARG A 726 -20.05 4.18 32.67
N PRO A 727 -20.34 2.96 32.19
CA PRO A 727 -20.85 1.88 33.03
C PRO A 727 -19.79 1.34 33.99
N THR A 728 -20.24 0.75 35.10
CA THR A 728 -19.38 -0.04 36.00
C THR A 728 -19.07 -1.40 35.39
N GLN A 729 -17.96 -2.00 35.81
CA GLN A 729 -17.64 -3.39 35.50
C GLN A 729 -17.47 -4.19 36.78
N LYS A 730 -18.01 -5.42 36.81
CA LYS A 730 -17.84 -6.36 37.92
C LYS A 730 -17.99 -7.80 37.43
N LEU A 731 -16.94 -8.59 37.62
CA LEU A 731 -16.90 -10.02 37.36
C LEU A 731 -16.62 -10.76 38.68
N ASP A 732 -17.34 -11.86 38.93
CA ASP A 732 -17.17 -12.65 40.16
C ASP A 732 -15.76 -13.25 40.23
N SER A 733 -15.14 -13.21 41.41
CA SER A 733 -13.80 -13.78 41.62
C SER A 733 -13.75 -15.30 41.43
N ASN A 734 -14.88 -15.99 41.58
CA ASN A 734 -15.04 -17.42 41.31
C ASN A 734 -15.44 -17.72 39.85
N HIS A 735 -15.46 -16.72 38.98
CA HIS A 735 -15.75 -16.96 37.57
C HIS A 735 -14.63 -17.83 36.96
N PRO A 736 -14.94 -18.87 36.16
CA PRO A 736 -13.94 -19.82 35.67
C PRO A 736 -12.76 -19.19 34.90
N PHE A 737 -13.02 -18.06 34.22
CA PHE A 737 -11.97 -17.30 33.54
C PHE A 737 -11.02 -16.60 34.53
N VAL A 738 -11.56 -16.03 35.61
CA VAL A 738 -10.76 -15.36 36.65
C VAL A 738 -9.88 -16.39 37.38
N GLU A 739 -10.45 -17.52 37.77
CA GLU A 739 -9.70 -18.62 38.40
C GLU A 739 -8.57 -19.12 37.50
N LYS A 740 -8.82 -19.21 36.19
CA LYS A 740 -7.81 -19.59 35.20
C LYS A 740 -6.68 -18.56 35.14
N VAL A 741 -6.99 -17.26 35.08
CA VAL A 741 -5.96 -16.21 35.05
C VAL A 741 -5.13 -16.22 36.33
N VAL A 742 -5.77 -16.30 37.51
CA VAL A 742 -5.09 -16.38 38.81
C VAL A 742 -4.17 -17.61 38.88
N SER A 743 -4.63 -18.77 38.38
CA SER A 743 -3.83 -19.99 38.31
C SER A 743 -2.60 -19.84 37.40
N CYS A 744 -2.78 -19.24 36.21
CA CYS A 744 -1.67 -18.99 35.27
C CYS A 744 -0.65 -18.01 35.86
N ALA A 745 -1.12 -16.90 36.43
CA ALA A 745 -0.27 -15.91 37.09
C ALA A 745 0.51 -16.53 38.26
N GLY A 746 -0.17 -17.29 39.12
CA GLY A 746 0.48 -17.94 40.27
C GLY A 746 1.53 -18.99 39.88
N THR A 747 1.29 -19.72 38.78
CA THR A 747 2.25 -20.69 38.25
C THR A 747 3.50 -20.03 37.69
N VAL A 748 3.34 -18.93 36.94
CA VAL A 748 4.46 -18.25 36.28
C VAL A 748 5.28 -17.39 37.25
N LEU A 749 4.61 -16.73 38.20
CA LEU A 749 5.24 -15.78 39.12
C LEU A 749 5.65 -16.43 40.46
N GLY A 750 5.22 -17.66 40.72
CA GLY A 750 5.66 -18.45 41.87
C GLY A 750 5.03 -18.04 43.21
N HIS A 751 4.01 -17.19 43.21
CA HIS A 751 3.25 -16.79 44.40
C HIS A 751 1.76 -16.63 44.09
N SER A 752 0.90 -16.80 45.11
CA SER A 752 -0.54 -16.58 44.95
C SER A 752 -0.84 -15.14 44.56
N HIS A 753 -1.83 -14.97 43.69
CA HIS A 753 -2.37 -13.68 43.28
C HIS A 753 -3.79 -13.54 43.79
N GLU A 754 -4.10 -12.38 44.35
CA GLU A 754 -5.46 -12.03 44.75
C GLU A 754 -6.08 -11.10 43.70
N THR A 755 -7.39 -11.20 43.55
CA THR A 755 -8.16 -10.28 42.73
C THR A 755 -8.37 -8.96 43.47
N SER A 756 -8.31 -7.85 42.75
CA SER A 756 -8.55 -6.52 43.31
C SER A 756 -9.64 -5.78 42.53
N SER A 757 -9.96 -4.58 43.00
CA SER A 757 -10.87 -3.63 42.35
C SER A 757 -10.15 -2.32 42.06
N ALA A 758 -10.50 -1.65 40.97
CA ALA A 758 -9.92 -0.36 40.59
C ALA A 758 -10.90 0.81 40.77
N PRO A 759 -10.41 2.00 41.16
CA PRO A 759 -11.23 3.21 41.24
C PRO A 759 -11.41 3.91 39.89
N PHE A 760 -10.54 3.65 38.91
CA PHE A 760 -10.60 4.22 37.56
C PHE A 760 -11.62 3.48 36.68
N TRP A 761 -11.83 3.98 35.46
CA TRP A 761 -12.68 3.36 34.46
C TRP A 761 -11.82 2.97 33.25
N CYS A 762 -12.15 1.85 32.58
CA CYS A 762 -11.60 1.50 31.27
C CYS A 762 -12.60 0.67 30.45
N ASP A 763 -12.20 0.29 29.24
CA ASP A 763 -13.02 -0.41 28.24
C ASP A 763 -13.55 -1.80 28.65
N ALA A 764 -13.07 -2.38 29.75
CA ALA A 764 -13.58 -3.65 30.27
C ALA A 764 -15.10 -3.64 30.50
N ALA A 765 -15.64 -2.48 30.88
CA ALA A 765 -17.08 -2.31 31.06
C ALA A 765 -17.86 -2.46 29.75
N LEU A 766 -17.35 -1.92 28.62
CA LEU A 766 -18.02 -1.99 27.32
C LEU A 766 -18.11 -3.43 26.79
N LEU A 767 -17.04 -4.21 26.98
CA LEU A 767 -17.02 -5.63 26.62
C LEU A 767 -17.98 -6.44 27.52
N SER A 768 -18.04 -6.10 28.80
CA SER A 768 -18.94 -6.76 29.76
C SER A 768 -20.42 -6.48 29.45
N GLU A 769 -20.78 -5.28 29.00
CA GLU A 769 -22.15 -4.92 28.61
C GLU A 769 -22.69 -5.80 27.47
N VAL A 770 -21.82 -6.25 26.56
CA VAL A 770 -22.18 -7.16 25.46
C VAL A 770 -21.99 -8.64 25.82
N GLY A 771 -21.75 -8.94 27.10
CA GLY A 771 -21.70 -10.29 27.64
C GLY A 771 -20.34 -11.00 27.53
N ILE A 772 -19.25 -10.28 27.26
CA ILE A 772 -17.90 -10.85 27.26
C ILE A 772 -17.30 -10.72 28.66
N PRO A 773 -16.98 -11.83 29.37
CA PRO A 773 -16.28 -11.76 30.65
C PRO A 773 -14.91 -11.09 30.49
N ALA A 774 -14.73 -9.94 31.14
CA ALA A 774 -13.52 -9.13 31.02
C ALA A 774 -12.80 -8.95 32.37
N ILE A 775 -11.47 -8.92 32.33
CA ILE A 775 -10.61 -8.51 33.46
C ILE A 775 -9.63 -7.43 33.01
N VAL A 776 -9.09 -6.69 33.95
CA VAL A 776 -8.02 -5.72 33.71
C VAL A 776 -6.73 -6.20 34.37
N TYR A 777 -5.66 -6.36 33.61
CA TYR A 777 -4.40 -6.88 34.13
C TYR A 777 -3.20 -6.45 33.28
N GLY A 778 -2.36 -5.56 33.81
CA GLY A 778 -1.23 -5.03 33.06
C GLY A 778 -0.05 -4.57 33.93
N PRO A 779 0.93 -3.90 33.31
CA PRO A 779 2.27 -3.77 33.86
C PRO A 779 2.40 -2.76 35.00
N LYS A 780 3.57 -2.79 35.64
CA LYS A 780 4.01 -1.84 36.68
C LYS A 780 4.80 -0.71 36.07
N GLY A 781 4.59 0.49 36.59
CA GLY A 781 5.32 1.69 36.21
C GLY A 781 4.89 2.90 37.04
N GLU A 782 5.25 4.09 36.60
CA GLU A 782 4.84 5.34 37.22
C GLU A 782 4.62 6.44 36.16
N GLY A 783 3.89 7.49 36.53
CA GLY A 783 3.82 8.71 35.72
C GLY A 783 2.66 8.78 34.74
N LEU A 784 1.56 8.06 35.00
CA LEU A 784 0.30 8.19 34.25
C LEU A 784 -0.10 9.66 34.12
N HIS A 785 -0.20 10.15 32.88
CA HIS A 785 -0.50 11.54 32.51
C HIS A 785 0.48 12.59 33.09
N GLY A 786 1.60 12.13 33.63
CA GLY A 786 2.63 12.94 34.28
C GLY A 786 3.61 13.56 33.29
N LYS A 787 4.57 14.30 33.86
CA LYS A 787 5.66 14.95 33.11
C LYS A 787 6.72 13.98 32.57
N GLU A 788 6.76 12.81 33.18
CA GLU A 788 7.62 11.69 32.85
C GLU A 788 6.76 10.43 33.09
N GLU A 789 6.84 9.46 32.18
CA GLU A 789 6.13 8.19 32.26
C GLU A 789 7.11 7.07 31.90
N TRP A 790 7.03 5.97 32.65
CA TRP A 790 7.87 4.81 32.40
C TRP A 790 7.20 3.50 32.85
N VAL A 791 7.59 2.41 32.20
CA VAL A 791 7.15 1.04 32.51
C VAL A 791 8.35 0.14 32.83
N GLU A 792 8.19 -0.73 33.83
CA GLU A 792 9.24 -1.62 34.31
C GLU A 792 9.46 -2.82 33.37
N VAL A 793 10.69 -3.00 32.89
CA VAL A 793 11.06 -4.07 31.93
C VAL A 793 10.79 -5.46 32.50
N GLU A 794 11.12 -5.68 33.77
CA GLU A 794 10.84 -6.96 34.42
C GLU A 794 9.34 -7.26 34.46
N SER A 795 8.50 -6.23 34.70
CA SER A 795 7.05 -6.37 34.70
C SER A 795 6.50 -6.73 33.32
N LEU A 796 7.03 -6.13 32.24
CA LEU A 796 6.65 -6.47 30.87
C LEU A 796 6.92 -7.96 30.59
N GLN A 797 8.14 -8.42 30.86
CA GLN A 797 8.57 -9.80 30.61
C GLN A 797 7.82 -10.82 31.49
N GLN A 798 7.51 -10.46 32.74
CA GLN A 798 6.73 -11.30 33.64
C GLN A 798 5.31 -11.51 33.09
N LEU A 799 4.63 -10.43 32.69
CA LEU A 799 3.28 -10.50 32.15
C LEU A 799 3.22 -11.17 30.78
N GLU A 800 4.24 -11.00 29.94
CA GLU A 800 4.37 -11.71 28.66
C GLU A 800 4.29 -13.23 28.89
N ARG A 801 5.07 -13.74 29.84
CA ARG A 801 5.03 -15.17 30.20
C ARG A 801 3.66 -15.59 30.74
N VAL A 802 2.99 -14.74 31.52
CA VAL A 802 1.64 -15.02 32.03
C VAL A 802 0.63 -15.09 30.89
N PHE A 803 0.67 -14.16 29.94
CA PHE A 803 -0.26 -14.10 28.81
C PHE A 803 -0.03 -15.24 27.84
N ILE A 804 1.23 -15.62 27.57
CA ILE A 804 1.56 -16.83 26.81
C ILE A 804 0.91 -18.05 27.47
N LYS A 805 1.12 -18.22 28.78
CA LYS A 805 0.56 -19.34 29.54
C LYS A 805 -0.97 -19.32 29.56
N LEU A 806 -1.58 -18.14 29.63
CA LEU A 806 -3.03 -17.98 29.58
C LEU A 806 -3.59 -18.39 28.23
N ILE A 807 -2.99 -17.95 27.11
CA ILE A 807 -3.36 -18.39 25.76
C ILE A 807 -3.23 -19.91 25.65
N GLU A 808 -2.11 -20.47 26.12
CA GLU A 808 -1.83 -21.91 26.06
C GLU A 808 -2.78 -22.77 26.89
N GLU A 809 -3.47 -22.24 27.91
CA GLU A 809 -4.37 -23.03 28.76
C GLU A 809 -5.85 -22.71 28.54
N PHE A 810 -6.20 -21.46 28.25
CA PHE A 810 -7.57 -21.04 28.04
C PHE A 810 -8.05 -21.35 26.62
N CYS A 811 -7.17 -21.20 25.62
CA CYS A 811 -7.51 -21.41 24.22
C CYS A 811 -7.30 -22.87 23.74
N GLN A 812 -7.21 -23.84 24.66
CA GLN A 812 -7.09 -25.27 24.33
C GLN A 812 -8.41 -25.96 24.04
#